data_AF-A0A5C5BEN3-F1
#
_entry.id   AF-A0A5C5BEN3-F1
#
_cell.length_a   1.000
_cell.length_b   1.000
_cell.length_c   1.000
_cell.angle_alpha   90.00
_cell.angle_beta   90.00
_cell.angle_gamma   90.00
#
_symmetry.space_group_name_H-M   'P 1'
#
loop_
_entity.id
_entity.type
_entity.pdbx_description
1 polymer ?
#
loop_
_entity_poly.entity_id
_entity_poly.type
_entity_poly.pdbx_seq_one_letter_code
_entity_poly.pdbx_strand_id
1 'polypeptide(L)'
;MSSAAPLREPVSVLAVVATRNVTPWLEGTLSAILRQSTPPDRVLVAVWDPTALAAVRDAAEAAGLAGADVLPAANAATFGAAVRAVLRDRPGARGQWLWLLHDDSAPEPDALTQLRRAAEQGSSVAVVGAKQVEWTAPDELISVGVGMTRSGRRFTALEEHEIDQGQYDDRSDVLAVGTAGALVRRDVWDALSGTDPALGPFGDGADLARRARLAGHRVVIAPGATVRHARASYFALRAPRHGEPAVDAAPEPERSWPARRQAVLHARLAGATPIGAVLAFLGMYLLAPVRALGRLVTKEFHLVGAELRAPFAATAGLSAVSRARRQARRTSVLPRRVLRPLQVGLGERLATWRDQRLQRAALRRAARARSELEIREAAALARRRRTTLSLVVLATVAVALVTVGSWILAGPLVGGALLPVDGDVRSLWTLATSPWLAVGDGHAVLAEPLLLVLAALTTLVGGLWGTPVTVVLTALLVGALPLAAIGAWFAAGAATRSVGVRAWVAGAWALMPPLLTAVADGRVGAVVAHLALPWVALGVARGLGVQRRDVVLSGMVGAQRVHRSAVDDAETAPALALTSGRRSPGPIGSIGACAAAGLAFAVACAGAPLLLPLGLVLLAVLALALPRRARRLHAGRGRLVLVAVPALALLGPWLTAPFTSAAGADGGADQLVRLLLSEPGAVEAFTVASPWQSALLWPLDPAPVTWLPSALAWLPLALAAPVVLAALAALLRGGAQAVTVRIGWLLAVLALAAAVTLPLVGVGTDVDGGVESSVGTWPGPALSLALLGALLAAAVAGEGMRRRLGGATFGWRQSASAVLVALAALGPAAGAVTWVLAVRSDPGVVEVAARGADPVPALGRQVQVSAASARVLSLTPTADGLDVQLWRADGPQLVDGALTTLALTGSPLSPEIAAPDAADADLAVAVSRLTVAADEAVPALLTHGVAVVVVANPDSTARPGADPSAAAALAAELDATAGLEKVTTNASGSIWRVVADVAARARVLEADGTGSPNVVVTSRDLPVGGLTSGVVQAGGEILSGEADRTVVLAERADPGWVARLDGVTLEPVTTDWRQAWTLPAGASGQLEISYVDPVRTPWVVVQIVVLGLTLLLALPARRRTPEEVV
;
A
#
# COMPACT_ATOMS: atom_id res chain seq x y z
N MET A 1 12.90 -31.33 -79.46
CA MET A 1 14.08 -31.56 -78.60
C MET A 1 13.69 -31.24 -77.17
N SER A 2 13.54 -32.27 -76.34
CA SER A 2 13.18 -32.18 -74.92
C SER A 2 14.47 -31.96 -74.11
N SER A 3 14.60 -30.81 -73.45
CA SER A 3 15.67 -30.58 -72.48
C SER A 3 15.17 -31.03 -71.11
N ALA A 4 15.59 -32.22 -70.69
CA ALA A 4 15.30 -32.77 -69.37
C ALA A 4 15.74 -31.80 -68.27
N ALA A 5 14.82 -31.46 -67.37
CA ALA A 5 15.14 -30.79 -66.12
C ALA A 5 16.10 -31.69 -65.31
N PRO A 6 17.14 -31.14 -64.67
CA PRO A 6 18.03 -31.95 -63.86
C PRO A 6 17.23 -32.59 -62.71
N LEU A 7 17.21 -33.93 -62.67
CA LEU A 7 16.74 -34.69 -61.52
C LEU A 7 17.57 -34.26 -60.31
N ARG A 8 16.94 -33.58 -59.35
CA ARG A 8 17.61 -33.18 -58.10
C ARG A 8 17.98 -34.44 -57.34
N GLU A 9 19.24 -34.54 -56.90
CA GLU A 9 19.70 -35.64 -56.06
C GLU A 9 18.81 -35.78 -54.81
N PRO A 10 18.49 -37.03 -54.39
CA PRO A 10 17.65 -37.26 -53.23
C PRO A 10 18.28 -36.64 -51.97
N VAL A 11 17.47 -35.88 -51.23
CA VAL A 11 17.88 -35.23 -49.99
C VAL A 11 18.24 -36.28 -48.94
N SER A 12 19.53 -36.45 -48.65
CA SER A 12 20.00 -37.31 -47.55
C SER A 12 19.71 -36.64 -46.20
N VAL A 13 19.09 -37.37 -45.28
CA VAL A 13 18.67 -36.90 -43.95
C VAL A 13 19.28 -37.75 -42.84
N LEU A 14 20.01 -37.08 -41.96
CA LEU A 14 20.55 -37.61 -40.71
C LEU A 14 19.67 -37.15 -39.54
N ALA A 15 18.96 -38.06 -38.90
CA ALA A 15 18.19 -37.75 -37.70
C ALA A 15 19.11 -37.69 -36.48
N VAL A 16 19.02 -36.61 -35.70
CA VAL A 16 19.81 -36.42 -34.48
C VAL A 16 18.86 -36.15 -33.32
N VAL A 17 18.72 -37.14 -32.43
CA VAL A 17 18.00 -37.03 -31.17
C VAL A 17 19.01 -36.70 -30.09
N ALA A 18 18.79 -35.64 -29.30
CA ALA A 18 19.66 -35.36 -28.15
C ALA A 18 18.89 -35.50 -26.84
N THR A 19 19.47 -36.26 -25.92
CA THR A 19 18.91 -36.49 -24.59
C THR A 19 19.97 -36.35 -23.51
N ARG A 20 19.53 -35.96 -22.30
CA ARG A 20 20.39 -36.01 -21.12
C ARG A 20 20.48 -37.43 -20.59
N ASN A 21 19.34 -38.08 -20.38
CA ASN A 21 19.17 -39.39 -19.77
C ASN A 21 17.93 -40.09 -20.33
N VAL A 22 17.54 -41.23 -19.76
CA VAL A 22 16.25 -41.85 -20.09
C VAL A 22 15.14 -40.99 -19.50
N THR A 23 14.32 -40.38 -20.36
CA THR A 23 13.17 -39.55 -19.95
C THR A 23 11.86 -40.24 -20.33
N PRO A 24 10.73 -39.92 -19.67
CA PRO A 24 9.42 -40.51 -19.98
C PRO A 24 8.94 -40.32 -21.43
N TRP A 25 9.52 -39.36 -22.16
CA TRP A 25 9.14 -39.03 -23.54
C TRP A 25 10.05 -39.69 -24.58
N LEU A 26 11.23 -40.18 -24.17
CA LEU A 26 12.27 -40.65 -25.09
C LEU A 26 11.80 -41.82 -25.94
N GLU A 27 11.18 -42.83 -25.33
CA GLU A 27 10.63 -44.00 -26.04
C GLU A 27 9.59 -43.57 -27.09
N GLY A 28 8.65 -42.70 -26.71
CA GLY A 28 7.63 -42.18 -27.62
C GLY A 28 8.20 -41.43 -28.81
N THR A 29 9.28 -40.66 -28.60
CA THR A 29 10.04 -39.99 -29.66
C THR A 29 10.72 -40.99 -30.59
N LEU A 30 11.41 -42.00 -30.04
CA LEU A 30 12.13 -43.01 -30.80
C LEU A 30 11.18 -43.87 -31.65
N SER A 31 10.08 -44.34 -31.07
CA SER A 31 9.05 -45.08 -31.82
C SER A 31 8.39 -44.23 -32.91
N ALA A 32 8.30 -42.91 -32.72
CA ALA A 32 7.76 -42.01 -33.74
C ALA A 32 8.69 -41.83 -34.95
N ILE A 33 10.01 -41.94 -34.76
CA ILE A 33 10.99 -41.93 -35.86
C ILE A 33 10.87 -43.20 -36.70
N LEU A 34 10.64 -44.36 -36.07
CA LEU A 34 10.45 -45.62 -36.80
C LEU A 34 9.20 -45.64 -37.66
N ARG A 35 8.12 -44.99 -37.19
CA ARG A 35 6.84 -44.93 -37.90
C ARG A 35 6.80 -43.94 -39.07
N GLN A 36 7.93 -43.32 -39.42
CA GLN A 36 7.95 -42.38 -40.54
C GLN A 36 7.68 -43.11 -41.87
N SER A 37 6.82 -42.52 -42.71
CA SER A 37 6.50 -43.05 -44.04
C SER A 37 7.72 -43.09 -44.97
N THR A 38 8.66 -42.17 -44.75
CA THR A 38 10.02 -42.22 -45.33
C THR A 38 11.03 -42.30 -44.18
N PRO A 39 11.84 -43.36 -44.06
CA PRO A 39 12.83 -43.43 -42.98
C PRO A 39 13.97 -42.43 -43.19
N PRO A 40 14.59 -41.90 -42.12
CA PRO A 40 15.85 -41.18 -42.22
C PRO A 40 16.99 -42.15 -42.60
N ASP A 41 18.04 -41.66 -43.26
CA ASP A 41 19.15 -42.52 -43.72
C ASP A 41 19.92 -43.13 -42.54
N ARG A 42 20.10 -42.35 -41.46
CA ARG A 42 20.71 -42.79 -40.21
C ARG A 42 20.10 -42.03 -39.04
N VAL A 43 20.10 -42.66 -37.87
CA VAL A 43 19.64 -42.07 -36.60
C VAL A 43 20.81 -42.03 -35.62
N LEU A 44 21.14 -40.84 -35.13
CA LEU A 44 22.12 -40.61 -34.07
C LEU A 44 21.39 -40.22 -32.78
N VAL A 45 21.71 -40.86 -31.67
CA VAL A 45 21.23 -40.46 -30.34
C VAL A 45 22.40 -39.91 -29.53
N ALA A 46 22.42 -38.59 -29.35
CA ALA A 46 23.44 -37.89 -28.58
C ALA A 46 23.08 -37.88 -27.09
N VAL A 47 23.85 -38.59 -26.27
CA VAL A 47 23.66 -38.69 -24.82
C VAL A 47 24.73 -37.89 -24.12
N TRP A 48 24.37 -36.76 -23.50
CA TRP A 48 25.36 -35.91 -22.84
C TRP A 48 25.61 -36.22 -21.36
N ASP A 49 24.82 -37.10 -20.72
CA ASP A 49 25.18 -37.73 -19.45
C ASP A 49 25.86 -39.09 -19.71
N PRO A 50 27.17 -39.22 -19.46
CA PRO A 50 27.89 -40.47 -19.72
C PRO A 50 27.31 -41.67 -18.96
N THR A 51 26.72 -41.45 -17.79
CA THR A 51 26.19 -42.53 -16.94
C THR A 51 24.91 -43.14 -17.49
N ALA A 52 24.18 -42.41 -18.34
CA ALA A 52 22.92 -42.85 -18.92
C ALA A 52 23.10 -43.54 -20.30
N LEU A 53 24.33 -43.65 -20.81
CA LEU A 53 24.57 -44.13 -22.18
C LEU A 53 24.05 -45.55 -22.44
N ALA A 54 24.27 -46.47 -21.49
CA ALA A 54 23.78 -47.85 -21.59
C ALA A 54 22.25 -47.89 -21.54
N ALA A 55 21.63 -47.25 -20.55
CA ALA A 55 20.18 -47.23 -20.41
C ALA A 55 19.45 -46.58 -21.61
N VAL A 56 20.04 -45.55 -22.24
CA VAL A 56 19.49 -44.95 -23.47
C VAL A 56 19.63 -45.89 -24.66
N ARG A 57 20.69 -46.70 -24.73
CA ARG A 57 20.84 -47.74 -25.75
C ARG A 57 19.77 -48.81 -25.61
N ASP A 58 19.55 -49.31 -24.39
CA ASP A 58 18.51 -50.28 -24.09
C ASP A 58 17.12 -49.74 -24.46
N ALA A 59 16.85 -48.46 -24.15
CA ALA A 59 15.60 -47.79 -24.52
C ALA A 59 15.44 -47.65 -26.06
N ALA A 60 16.52 -47.42 -26.80
CA ALA A 60 16.48 -47.36 -28.26
C ALA A 60 16.23 -48.72 -28.90
N GLU A 61 16.84 -49.78 -28.36
CA GLU A 61 16.59 -51.17 -28.77
C GLU A 61 15.15 -51.58 -28.46
N ALA A 62 14.65 -51.30 -27.26
CA ALA A 62 13.27 -51.57 -26.86
C ALA A 62 12.25 -50.84 -27.75
N ALA A 63 12.57 -49.63 -28.18
CA ALA A 63 11.72 -48.86 -29.09
C ALA A 63 11.72 -49.42 -30.53
N GLY A 64 12.62 -50.35 -30.89
CA GLY A 64 12.75 -50.96 -32.21
C GLY A 64 13.85 -50.35 -33.11
N LEU A 65 14.72 -49.49 -32.57
CA LEU A 65 15.81 -48.79 -33.27
C LEU A 65 17.18 -49.42 -33.00
N ALA A 66 17.32 -50.74 -33.18
CA ALA A 66 18.60 -51.44 -32.97
C ALA A 66 19.74 -50.94 -33.90
N GLY A 67 19.42 -50.29 -35.01
CA GLY A 67 20.38 -49.67 -35.94
C GLY A 67 20.75 -48.21 -35.63
N ALA A 68 20.28 -47.63 -34.52
CA ALA A 68 20.62 -46.25 -34.15
C ALA A 68 21.99 -46.14 -33.45
N ASP A 69 22.81 -45.18 -33.87
CA ASP A 69 24.12 -44.94 -33.27
C ASP A 69 23.94 -44.10 -31.99
N VAL A 70 23.97 -44.76 -30.81
CA VAL A 70 23.91 -44.10 -29.49
C VAL A 70 25.31 -43.69 -29.04
N LEU A 71 25.55 -42.38 -28.95
CA LEU A 71 26.89 -41.80 -28.85
C LEU A 71 27.03 -40.85 -27.64
N PRO A 72 28.17 -40.87 -26.94
CA PRO A 72 28.44 -39.93 -25.86
C PRO A 72 28.71 -38.53 -26.42
N ALA A 73 28.02 -37.53 -25.88
CA ALA A 73 28.24 -36.12 -26.15
C ALA A 73 28.96 -35.45 -24.97
N ALA A 74 30.24 -35.82 -24.78
CA ALA A 74 31.03 -35.36 -23.63
C ALA A 74 31.09 -33.82 -23.54
N ASN A 75 30.94 -33.30 -22.32
CA ASN A 75 30.97 -31.87 -21.98
C ASN A 75 29.86 -31.00 -22.63
N ALA A 76 28.82 -31.60 -23.21
CA ALA A 76 27.69 -30.83 -23.73
C ALA A 76 26.75 -30.38 -22.62
N ALA A 77 26.56 -29.07 -22.49
CA ALA A 77 25.61 -28.46 -21.53
C ALA A 77 24.28 -28.03 -22.19
N THR A 78 24.19 -28.11 -23.53
CA THR A 78 23.01 -27.69 -24.30
C THR A 78 22.74 -28.63 -25.46
N PHE A 79 21.51 -28.63 -25.96
CA PHE A 79 21.08 -29.40 -27.13
C PHE A 79 22.04 -29.26 -28.33
N GLY A 80 22.30 -28.03 -28.77
CA GLY A 80 23.20 -27.81 -29.91
C GLY A 80 24.66 -28.15 -29.63
N ALA A 81 25.13 -28.07 -28.38
CA ALA A 81 26.45 -28.55 -28.02
C ALA A 81 26.53 -30.08 -28.16
N ALA A 82 25.48 -30.81 -27.79
CA ALA A 82 25.41 -32.26 -27.92
C ALA A 82 25.38 -32.70 -29.38
N VAL A 83 24.56 -32.03 -30.20
CA VAL A 83 24.54 -32.25 -31.66
C VAL A 83 25.92 -32.01 -32.26
N ARG A 84 26.59 -30.90 -31.95
CA ARG A 84 27.97 -30.65 -32.46
C ARG A 84 28.98 -31.69 -31.99
N ALA A 85 28.86 -32.18 -30.75
CA ALA A 85 29.80 -33.17 -30.20
C ALA A 85 29.76 -34.48 -31.00
N VAL A 86 28.57 -35.01 -31.29
CA VAL A 86 28.42 -36.26 -32.04
C VAL A 86 28.73 -36.10 -33.54
N LEU A 87 28.65 -34.88 -34.06
CA LEU A 87 28.90 -34.57 -35.46
C LEU A 87 30.36 -34.20 -35.76
N ARG A 88 31.21 -33.96 -34.75
CA ARG A 88 32.59 -33.44 -34.90
C ARG A 88 33.45 -34.33 -35.79
N ASP A 89 33.39 -35.64 -35.57
CA ASP A 89 34.24 -36.63 -36.25
C ASP A 89 33.49 -37.33 -37.40
N ARG A 90 32.36 -36.75 -37.84
CA ARG A 90 31.48 -37.29 -38.89
C ARG A 90 31.30 -36.23 -39.98
N PRO A 91 32.19 -36.18 -40.99
CA PRO A 91 32.07 -35.23 -42.09
C PRO A 91 30.76 -35.48 -42.84
N GLY A 92 30.00 -34.40 -43.10
CA GLY A 92 28.71 -34.50 -43.75
C GLY A 92 28.84 -34.84 -45.23
N ALA A 93 27.90 -35.63 -45.76
CA ALA A 93 27.77 -35.80 -47.21
C ALA A 93 27.35 -34.47 -47.87
N ARG A 94 27.76 -34.25 -49.12
CA ARG A 94 27.31 -33.08 -49.89
C ARG A 94 25.78 -33.10 -49.98
N GLY A 95 25.14 -31.98 -49.67
CA GLY A 95 23.68 -31.87 -49.69
C GLY A 95 22.96 -32.54 -48.51
N GLN A 96 23.67 -33.03 -47.48
CA GLN A 96 23.05 -33.66 -46.31
C GLN A 96 22.27 -32.67 -45.43
N TRP A 97 21.15 -33.12 -44.88
CA TRP A 97 20.33 -32.39 -43.91
C TRP A 97 20.33 -33.08 -42.55
N LEU A 98 20.25 -32.28 -41.50
CA LEU A 98 20.13 -32.68 -40.12
C LEU A 98 18.68 -32.53 -39.67
N TRP A 99 18.03 -33.62 -39.27
CA TRP A 99 16.72 -33.56 -38.64
C TRP A 99 16.88 -33.54 -37.12
N LEU A 100 16.63 -32.39 -36.51
CA LEU A 100 16.87 -32.11 -35.10
C LEU A 100 15.64 -32.51 -34.28
N LEU A 101 15.82 -33.43 -33.33
CA LEU A 101 14.77 -33.90 -32.44
C LEU A 101 15.23 -33.81 -30.98
N HIS A 102 14.36 -33.30 -30.11
CA HIS A 102 14.58 -33.43 -28.67
C HIS A 102 14.05 -34.78 -28.21
N ASP A 103 14.46 -35.24 -27.03
CA ASP A 103 13.89 -36.41 -26.35
C ASP A 103 12.36 -36.30 -26.12
N ASP A 104 11.82 -35.07 -26.07
CA ASP A 104 10.41 -34.76 -25.90
C ASP A 104 9.71 -34.27 -27.20
N SER A 105 10.10 -34.83 -28.35
CA SER A 105 9.58 -34.45 -29.69
C SER A 105 9.21 -35.66 -30.53
N ALA A 106 7.92 -36.02 -30.57
CA ALA A 106 7.42 -37.16 -31.33
C ALA A 106 6.82 -36.71 -32.68
N PRO A 107 7.47 -36.95 -33.83
CA PRO A 107 6.95 -36.60 -35.13
C PRO A 107 5.76 -37.48 -35.58
N GLU A 108 4.79 -36.91 -36.30
CA GLU A 108 3.74 -37.69 -36.97
C GLU A 108 4.30 -38.46 -38.18
N PRO A 109 3.66 -39.57 -38.63
CA PRO A 109 4.20 -40.47 -39.66
C PRO A 109 4.68 -39.79 -40.95
N ASP A 110 4.02 -38.73 -41.40
CA ASP A 110 4.39 -38.03 -42.65
C ASP A 110 5.29 -36.81 -42.45
N ALA A 111 5.73 -36.53 -41.22
CA ALA A 111 6.46 -35.31 -40.90
C ALA A 111 7.75 -35.17 -41.71
N LEU A 112 8.58 -36.22 -41.80
CA LEU A 112 9.83 -36.16 -42.55
C LEU A 112 9.59 -35.99 -44.06
N THR A 113 8.60 -36.69 -44.61
CA THR A 113 8.20 -36.57 -46.03
C THR A 113 7.83 -35.12 -46.36
N GLN A 114 7.06 -34.45 -45.50
CA GLN A 114 6.65 -33.06 -45.71
C GLN A 114 7.81 -32.06 -45.52
N LEU A 115 8.70 -32.30 -44.55
CA LEU A 115 9.90 -31.47 -44.36
C LEU A 115 10.83 -31.53 -45.57
N ARG A 116 11.03 -32.72 -46.16
CA ARG A 116 11.84 -32.91 -47.38
C ARG A 116 11.23 -32.17 -48.57
N ARG A 117 9.92 -32.31 -48.78
CA ARG A 117 9.21 -31.57 -49.84
C ARG A 117 9.40 -30.07 -49.72
N ALA A 118 9.29 -29.51 -48.51
CA ALA A 118 9.51 -28.09 -48.27
C ALA A 118 10.98 -27.66 -48.48
N ALA A 119 11.94 -28.51 -48.12
CA ALA A 119 13.37 -28.27 -48.38
C ALA A 119 13.69 -28.25 -49.89
N GLU A 120 13.00 -29.10 -50.67
CA GLU A 120 13.16 -29.17 -52.13
C GLU A 120 12.52 -27.98 -52.86
N GLN A 121 11.61 -27.22 -52.25
CA GLN A 121 10.95 -26.09 -52.93
C GLN A 121 11.90 -24.94 -53.33
N GLY A 122 13.10 -24.82 -52.74
CA GLY A 122 14.07 -23.81 -53.15
C GLY A 122 15.49 -24.01 -52.64
N SER A 123 16.48 -23.74 -53.49
CA SER A 123 17.91 -23.90 -53.16
C SER A 123 18.43 -22.95 -52.08
N SER A 124 17.72 -21.84 -51.85
CA SER A 124 18.01 -20.88 -50.78
C SER A 124 17.48 -21.30 -49.41
N VAL A 125 16.62 -22.32 -49.34
CA VAL A 125 16.12 -22.87 -48.07
C VAL A 125 17.24 -23.62 -47.37
N ALA A 126 17.49 -23.27 -46.12
CA ALA A 126 18.50 -23.95 -45.28
C ALA A 126 17.95 -24.47 -43.96
N VAL A 127 16.77 -23.97 -43.54
CA VAL A 127 16.09 -24.39 -42.31
C VAL A 127 14.61 -24.52 -42.60
N VAL A 128 14.06 -25.70 -42.36
CA VAL A 128 12.62 -26.01 -42.44
C VAL A 128 12.16 -26.40 -41.05
N GLY A 129 11.16 -25.69 -40.51
CA GLY A 129 10.52 -26.05 -39.25
C GLY A 129 9.31 -26.96 -39.44
N ALA A 130 9.02 -27.77 -38.42
CA ALA A 130 7.76 -28.48 -38.30
C ALA A 130 6.71 -27.66 -37.51
N LYS A 131 5.44 -27.87 -37.81
CA LYS A 131 4.30 -27.49 -36.97
C LYS A 131 4.37 -28.27 -35.66
N GLN A 132 4.33 -27.56 -34.53
CA GLN A 132 4.41 -28.16 -33.20
C GLN A 132 3.04 -28.15 -32.54
N VAL A 133 2.63 -29.29 -31.99
CA VAL A 133 1.37 -29.50 -31.26
C VAL A 133 1.62 -30.08 -29.88
N GLU A 134 0.65 -29.97 -28.97
CA GLU A 134 0.76 -30.47 -27.60
C GLU A 134 0.93 -31.99 -27.54
N TRP A 135 1.70 -32.47 -26.55
CA TRP A 135 2.08 -33.88 -26.47
C TRP A 135 0.89 -34.81 -26.20
N THR A 136 0.03 -34.41 -25.25
CA THR A 136 -1.15 -35.18 -24.83
C THR A 136 -2.44 -34.74 -25.53
N ALA A 137 -2.44 -33.57 -26.17
CA ALA A 137 -3.57 -33.01 -26.91
C ALA A 137 -3.11 -32.60 -28.32
N PRO A 138 -2.98 -33.54 -29.27
CA PRO A 138 -2.39 -33.28 -30.59
C PRO A 138 -3.16 -32.24 -31.42
N ASP A 139 -4.42 -31.99 -31.08
CA ASP A 139 -5.26 -30.98 -31.71
C ASP A 139 -4.91 -29.54 -31.25
N GLU A 140 -4.08 -29.35 -30.22
CA GLU A 140 -3.70 -28.02 -29.72
C GLU A 140 -2.35 -27.54 -30.29
N LEU A 141 -2.34 -26.36 -30.90
CA LEU A 141 -1.16 -25.73 -31.49
C LEU A 141 -0.20 -25.16 -30.44
N ILE A 142 1.07 -25.52 -30.56
CA ILE A 142 2.18 -24.90 -29.83
C ILE A 142 2.88 -23.83 -30.67
N SER A 143 3.17 -24.14 -31.95
CA SER A 143 3.93 -23.24 -32.82
C SER A 143 3.78 -23.63 -34.29
N VAL A 144 3.38 -22.68 -35.15
CA VAL A 144 3.41 -22.80 -36.62
C VAL A 144 4.39 -21.78 -37.19
N GLY A 145 5.65 -21.92 -36.80
CA GLY A 145 6.67 -20.89 -36.97
C GLY A 145 6.52 -19.73 -35.99
N VAL A 146 7.57 -18.90 -35.91
CA VAL A 146 7.70 -17.90 -34.86
C VAL A 146 8.16 -16.56 -35.42
N GLY A 147 7.40 -15.50 -35.12
CA GLY A 147 7.87 -14.12 -35.24
C GLY A 147 8.75 -13.73 -34.06
N MET A 148 9.53 -12.65 -34.23
CA MET A 148 10.17 -11.98 -33.10
C MET A 148 9.91 -10.49 -33.14
N THR A 149 9.88 -9.88 -31.96
CA THR A 149 9.90 -8.43 -31.86
C THR A 149 11.26 -7.87 -32.27
N ARG A 150 11.30 -6.57 -32.57
CA ARG A 150 12.57 -5.82 -32.70
C ARG A 150 13.49 -5.97 -31.49
N SER A 151 12.92 -6.21 -30.31
CA SER A 151 13.62 -6.48 -29.06
C SER A 151 13.90 -7.97 -28.81
N GLY A 152 13.89 -8.80 -29.85
CA GLY A 152 14.30 -10.20 -29.77
C GLY A 152 13.38 -11.12 -28.94
N ARG A 153 12.16 -10.67 -28.60
CA ARG A 153 11.19 -11.51 -27.87
C ARG A 153 10.44 -12.39 -28.85
N ARG A 154 10.33 -13.68 -28.54
CA ARG A 154 9.53 -14.68 -29.27
C ARG A 154 8.05 -14.26 -29.33
N PHE A 155 7.40 -14.38 -30.49
CA PHE A 155 5.99 -14.09 -30.70
C PHE A 155 5.40 -15.10 -31.69
N THR A 156 4.52 -15.99 -31.20
CA THR A 156 3.90 -17.05 -32.02
C THR A 156 2.61 -16.60 -32.69
N ALA A 157 2.00 -15.50 -32.23
CA ALA A 157 0.64 -15.05 -32.60
C ALA A 157 -0.50 -16.00 -32.20
N LEU A 158 -0.18 -17.22 -31.79
CA LEU A 158 -1.13 -18.24 -31.34
C LEU A 158 -1.80 -17.88 -30.00
N GLU A 159 -3.06 -18.27 -29.87
CA GLU A 159 -3.77 -18.35 -28.60
C GLU A 159 -3.30 -19.57 -27.79
N GLU A 160 -3.51 -19.51 -26.48
CA GLU A 160 -3.18 -20.63 -25.59
C GLU A 160 -4.26 -21.70 -25.73
N HIS A 161 -3.87 -22.96 -25.95
CA HIS A 161 -4.78 -24.06 -26.31
C HIS A 161 -5.58 -23.80 -27.60
N GLU A 162 -5.01 -23.06 -28.55
CA GLU A 162 -5.62 -22.87 -29.87
C GLU A 162 -5.70 -24.21 -30.60
N ILE A 163 -6.88 -24.59 -31.07
CA ILE A 163 -7.09 -25.84 -31.81
C ILE A 163 -6.60 -25.69 -33.25
N ASP A 164 -5.93 -26.70 -33.78
CA ASP A 164 -5.53 -26.81 -35.17
C ASP A 164 -6.73 -27.16 -36.06
N GLN A 165 -7.21 -26.18 -36.80
CA GLN A 165 -8.27 -26.30 -37.81
C GLN A 165 -7.69 -26.07 -39.21
N GLY A 166 -6.37 -26.10 -39.37
CA GLY A 166 -5.67 -25.77 -40.62
C GLY A 166 -5.54 -24.27 -40.89
N GLN A 167 -5.83 -23.41 -39.91
CA GLN A 167 -5.86 -21.95 -40.08
C GLN A 167 -4.50 -21.31 -40.40
N TYR A 168 -3.40 -22.07 -40.29
CA TYR A 168 -2.04 -21.61 -40.61
C TYR A 168 -1.34 -22.46 -41.69
N ASP A 169 -2.09 -23.29 -42.42
CA ASP A 169 -1.49 -24.24 -43.38
C ASP A 169 -0.93 -23.56 -44.65
N ASP A 170 -1.35 -22.33 -44.95
CA ASP A 170 -0.81 -21.52 -46.06
C ASP A 170 0.53 -20.81 -45.71
N ARG A 171 1.00 -20.91 -44.46
CA ARG A 171 2.17 -20.18 -43.99
C ARG A 171 3.46 -20.86 -44.47
N SER A 172 4.39 -20.09 -45.05
CA SER A 172 5.67 -20.61 -45.55
C SER A 172 6.90 -19.88 -44.97
N ASP A 173 7.11 -18.59 -45.27
CA ASP A 173 8.26 -17.85 -44.75
C ASP A 173 8.03 -17.33 -43.33
N VAL A 174 8.91 -17.72 -42.38
CA VAL A 174 8.80 -17.32 -40.96
C VAL A 174 10.13 -16.89 -40.37
N LEU A 175 10.16 -15.88 -39.50
CA LEU A 175 11.42 -15.36 -38.93
C LEU A 175 12.26 -16.46 -38.25
N ALA A 176 11.60 -17.33 -37.50
CA ALA A 176 12.23 -18.39 -36.72
C ALA A 176 11.34 -19.64 -36.66
N VAL A 177 11.98 -20.78 -36.39
CA VAL A 177 11.31 -22.06 -36.11
C VAL A 177 11.86 -22.64 -34.81
N GLY A 178 11.09 -23.52 -34.15
CA GLY A 178 11.59 -24.29 -33.02
C GLY A 178 12.57 -25.36 -33.48
N THR A 179 13.55 -25.72 -32.63
CA THR A 179 14.52 -26.79 -32.93
C THR A 179 13.91 -28.20 -32.87
N ALA A 180 12.87 -28.38 -32.06
CA ALA A 180 12.09 -29.62 -31.98
C ALA A 180 11.40 -29.91 -33.33
N GLY A 181 11.98 -30.82 -34.11
CA GLY A 181 11.50 -31.24 -35.43
C GLY A 181 12.05 -30.43 -36.60
N ALA A 182 13.06 -29.58 -36.42
CA ALA A 182 13.61 -28.76 -37.49
C ALA A 182 14.55 -29.57 -38.40
N LEU A 183 14.43 -29.36 -39.72
CA LEU A 183 15.36 -29.87 -40.73
C LEU A 183 16.34 -28.75 -41.12
N VAL A 184 17.63 -28.94 -40.89
CA VAL A 184 18.70 -27.93 -41.09
C VAL A 184 19.77 -28.47 -42.03
N ARG A 185 20.15 -27.70 -43.05
CA ARG A 185 21.20 -28.11 -43.98
C ARG A 185 22.56 -28.19 -43.28
N ARG A 186 23.31 -29.28 -43.48
CA ARG A 186 24.51 -29.59 -42.69
C ARG A 186 25.62 -28.55 -42.85
N ASP A 187 25.85 -28.08 -44.08
CA ASP A 187 26.80 -27.01 -44.39
C ASP A 187 26.49 -25.72 -43.62
N VAL A 188 25.21 -25.34 -43.53
CA VAL A 188 24.77 -24.13 -42.82
C VAL A 188 24.88 -24.32 -41.32
N TRP A 189 24.57 -25.50 -40.78
CA TRP A 189 24.79 -25.81 -39.36
C TRP A 189 26.26 -25.63 -38.97
N ASP A 190 27.19 -26.18 -39.75
CA ASP A 190 28.62 -26.11 -39.48
C ASP A 190 29.17 -24.68 -39.65
N ALA A 191 28.79 -23.98 -40.73
CA ALA A 191 29.18 -22.60 -40.98
C ALA A 191 28.70 -21.64 -39.88
N LEU A 192 27.48 -21.83 -39.39
CA LEU A 192 26.91 -21.06 -38.28
C LEU A 192 27.43 -21.52 -36.91
N SER A 193 28.17 -22.62 -36.84
CA SER A 193 28.59 -23.27 -35.59
C SER A 193 27.41 -23.67 -34.69
N GLY A 194 26.29 -24.13 -35.27
CA GLY A 194 25.11 -24.60 -34.55
C GLY A 194 24.41 -23.52 -33.70
N THR A 195 23.72 -23.92 -32.63
CA THR A 195 23.04 -22.99 -31.72
C THR A 195 24.00 -22.33 -30.72
N ASP A 196 23.61 -21.15 -30.22
CA ASP A 196 24.37 -20.42 -29.22
C ASP A 196 24.26 -21.11 -27.84
N PRO A 197 25.37 -21.58 -27.25
CA PRO A 197 25.33 -22.27 -25.96
C PRO A 197 24.87 -21.39 -24.80
N ALA A 198 24.92 -20.05 -24.91
CA ALA A 198 24.51 -19.14 -23.84
C ALA A 198 22.99 -18.99 -23.69
N LEU A 199 22.21 -19.44 -24.68
CA LEU A 199 20.74 -19.36 -24.64
C LEU A 199 20.09 -20.56 -23.92
N GLY A 200 20.85 -21.63 -23.67
CA GLY A 200 20.31 -22.88 -23.11
C GLY A 200 19.19 -23.44 -24.01
N PRO A 201 18.11 -24.01 -23.44
CA PRO A 201 16.99 -24.54 -24.21
C PRO A 201 15.99 -23.47 -24.67
N PHE A 202 16.27 -22.17 -24.43
CA PHE A 202 15.30 -21.10 -24.64
C PHE A 202 15.76 -20.14 -25.75
N GLY A 203 15.12 -20.22 -26.92
CA GLY A 203 15.33 -19.27 -28.02
C GLY A 203 16.54 -19.57 -28.91
N ASP A 204 17.14 -20.75 -28.75
CA ASP A 204 18.22 -21.30 -29.57
C ASP A 204 17.85 -21.45 -31.06
N GLY A 205 16.66 -21.98 -31.36
CA GLY A 205 16.14 -22.07 -32.74
C GLY A 205 15.92 -20.71 -33.39
N ALA A 206 15.47 -19.72 -32.60
CA ALA A 206 15.26 -18.36 -33.09
C ALA A 206 16.58 -17.63 -33.37
N ASP A 207 17.61 -17.88 -32.56
CA ASP A 207 18.95 -17.35 -32.80
C ASP A 207 19.60 -17.96 -34.05
N LEU A 208 19.51 -19.29 -34.21
CA LEU A 208 20.02 -20.01 -35.39
C LEU A 208 19.34 -19.51 -36.66
N ALA A 209 18.00 -19.43 -36.68
CA ALA A 209 17.24 -18.94 -37.82
C ALA A 209 17.58 -17.48 -38.17
N ARG A 210 17.77 -16.62 -37.15
CA ARG A 210 18.21 -15.23 -37.35
C ARG A 210 19.59 -15.18 -38.02
N ARG A 211 20.54 -16.00 -37.56
CA ARG A 211 21.89 -16.05 -38.14
C ARG A 211 21.88 -16.65 -39.56
N ALA A 212 21.08 -17.68 -39.81
CA ALA A 212 20.90 -18.26 -41.15
C ALA A 212 20.36 -17.22 -42.15
N ARG A 213 19.37 -16.42 -41.74
CA ARG A 213 18.87 -15.31 -42.57
C ARG A 213 19.91 -14.24 -42.83
N LEU A 214 20.67 -13.85 -41.81
CA LEU A 214 21.75 -12.87 -42.00
C LEU A 214 22.88 -13.43 -42.88
N ALA A 215 23.06 -14.75 -42.93
CA ALA A 215 23.99 -15.42 -43.85
C ALA A 215 23.47 -15.55 -45.29
N GLY A 216 22.23 -15.12 -45.58
CA GLY A 216 21.65 -15.14 -46.93
C GLY A 216 20.71 -16.31 -47.21
N HIS A 217 20.40 -17.15 -46.22
CA HIS A 217 19.51 -18.30 -46.38
C HIS A 217 18.06 -18.00 -46.00
N ARG A 218 17.11 -18.77 -46.54
CA ARG A 218 15.70 -18.74 -46.18
C ARG A 218 15.38 -19.76 -45.08
N VAL A 219 14.44 -19.37 -44.22
CA VAL A 219 13.89 -20.18 -43.14
C VAL A 219 12.40 -20.29 -43.36
N VAL A 220 11.91 -21.50 -43.56
CA VAL A 220 10.51 -21.78 -43.89
C VAL A 220 9.89 -22.69 -42.83
N ILE A 221 8.57 -22.65 -42.71
CA ILE A 221 7.77 -23.62 -41.96
C ILE A 221 7.11 -24.57 -42.97
N ALA A 222 7.02 -25.86 -42.64
CA ALA A 222 6.22 -26.83 -43.37
C ALA A 222 4.99 -27.18 -42.49
N PRO A 223 3.83 -26.53 -42.70
CA PRO A 223 2.67 -26.73 -41.82
C PRO A 223 2.15 -28.17 -41.84
N GLY A 224 2.27 -28.88 -42.96
CA GLY A 224 1.91 -30.30 -43.05
C GLY A 224 2.86 -31.25 -42.30
N ALA A 225 4.02 -30.78 -41.82
CA ALA A 225 4.92 -31.57 -40.98
C ALA A 225 4.60 -31.35 -39.50
N THR A 226 3.86 -32.26 -38.87
CA THR A 226 3.43 -32.11 -37.47
C THR A 226 4.32 -32.88 -36.50
N VAL A 227 4.66 -32.26 -35.36
CA VAL A 227 5.45 -32.85 -34.28
C VAL A 227 4.79 -32.55 -32.93
N ARG A 228 4.54 -33.60 -32.15
CA ARG A 228 4.10 -33.50 -30.76
C ARG A 228 5.27 -33.12 -29.87
N HIS A 229 5.14 -32.06 -29.07
CA HIS A 229 6.22 -31.56 -28.22
C HIS A 229 5.77 -31.28 -26.79
N ALA A 230 6.34 -31.98 -25.81
CA ALA A 230 5.92 -31.87 -24.41
C ALA A 230 6.43 -30.59 -23.71
N ARG A 231 7.35 -29.83 -24.33
CA ARG A 231 7.96 -28.61 -23.77
C ARG A 231 8.53 -28.85 -22.36
N ALA A 232 9.18 -29.99 -22.12
CA ALA A 232 9.59 -30.44 -20.80
C ALA A 232 10.56 -29.47 -20.10
N SER A 233 11.42 -28.75 -20.85
CA SER A 233 12.27 -27.66 -20.33
C SER A 233 11.45 -26.45 -19.84
N TYR A 234 10.37 -26.13 -20.54
CA TYR A 234 9.55 -24.95 -20.28
C TYR A 234 8.71 -25.12 -19.02
N PHE A 235 8.07 -26.29 -18.88
CA PHE A 235 7.24 -26.64 -17.75
C PHE A 235 8.01 -27.27 -16.57
N ALA A 236 9.35 -27.33 -16.67
CA ALA A 236 10.24 -27.93 -15.67
C ALA A 236 9.92 -29.41 -15.35
N LEU A 237 9.38 -30.17 -16.31
CA LEU A 237 8.95 -31.55 -16.14
C LEU A 237 10.13 -32.53 -15.99
N ARG A 238 11.33 -32.15 -16.47
CA ARG A 238 12.54 -32.98 -16.30
C ARG A 238 13.13 -32.95 -14.88
N ALA A 239 12.69 -32.01 -14.04
CA ALA A 239 13.12 -31.87 -12.64
C ALA A 239 12.00 -31.25 -11.78
N PRO A 240 10.87 -31.99 -11.59
CA PRO A 240 9.72 -31.47 -10.86
C PRO A 240 10.05 -31.24 -9.39
N ARG A 241 9.28 -30.39 -8.70
CA ARG A 241 9.53 -30.07 -7.27
C ARG A 241 9.24 -31.25 -6.36
N HIS A 242 8.25 -32.03 -6.76
CA HIS A 242 7.68 -33.13 -6.00
C HIS A 242 7.42 -34.29 -6.95
N GLY A 243 7.85 -35.49 -6.57
CA GLY A 243 7.73 -36.68 -7.39
C GLY A 243 8.86 -36.83 -8.41
N GLU A 244 8.76 -37.89 -9.19
CA GLU A 244 9.70 -38.19 -10.26
C GLU A 244 9.22 -37.57 -11.59
N PRO A 245 10.12 -37.36 -12.57
CA PRO A 245 9.74 -36.93 -13.91
C PRO A 245 8.69 -37.89 -14.51
N ALA A 246 7.55 -37.34 -14.92
CA ALA A 246 6.46 -38.10 -15.53
C ALA A 246 5.79 -37.28 -16.63
N VAL A 247 5.16 -37.95 -17.60
CA VAL A 247 4.41 -37.30 -18.69
C VAL A 247 3.26 -36.45 -18.12
N ASP A 248 2.57 -36.96 -17.10
CA ASP A 248 1.41 -36.32 -16.47
C ASP A 248 1.78 -35.44 -15.25
N ALA A 249 3.06 -35.12 -15.09
CA ALA A 249 3.51 -34.26 -14.00
C ALA A 249 2.91 -32.84 -14.12
N ALA A 250 2.59 -32.23 -12.98
CA ALA A 250 2.00 -30.90 -12.98
C ALA A 250 2.97 -29.85 -13.56
N PRO A 251 2.53 -29.02 -14.52
CA PRO A 251 3.40 -28.03 -15.16
C PRO A 251 3.81 -26.90 -14.21
N GLU A 252 5.10 -26.57 -14.17
CA GLU A 252 5.68 -25.53 -13.30
C GLU A 252 6.45 -24.45 -14.13
N PRO A 253 5.77 -23.65 -14.99
CA PRO A 253 6.43 -22.69 -15.89
C PRO A 253 7.16 -21.55 -15.15
N GLU A 254 6.80 -21.28 -13.90
CA GLU A 254 7.42 -20.26 -13.05
C GLU A 254 8.91 -20.55 -12.78
N ARG A 255 9.31 -21.84 -12.77
CA ARG A 255 10.70 -22.24 -12.50
C ARG A 255 11.64 -22.00 -13.67
N SER A 256 11.15 -22.13 -14.90
CA SER A 256 11.95 -21.84 -16.09
C SER A 256 12.08 -20.33 -16.33
N TRP A 257 11.32 -19.50 -15.62
CA TRP A 257 11.28 -18.05 -15.80
C TRP A 257 12.66 -17.36 -15.73
N PRO A 258 13.53 -17.59 -14.72
CA PRO A 258 14.81 -16.90 -14.62
C PRO A 258 15.70 -17.18 -15.85
N ALA A 259 15.79 -18.45 -16.26
CA ALA A 259 16.58 -18.86 -17.42
C ALA A 259 16.02 -18.28 -18.73
N ARG A 260 14.69 -18.28 -18.91
CA ARG A 260 14.03 -17.62 -20.05
C ARG A 260 14.30 -16.12 -20.09
N ARG A 261 14.26 -15.47 -18.93
CA ARG A 261 14.51 -14.03 -18.81
C ARG A 261 15.93 -13.68 -19.19
N GLN A 262 16.90 -14.47 -18.74
CA GLN A 262 18.31 -14.34 -19.10
C GLN A 262 18.52 -14.56 -20.59
N ALA A 263 17.92 -15.59 -21.19
CA ALA A 263 18.00 -15.87 -22.62
C ALA A 263 17.45 -14.70 -23.48
N VAL A 264 16.35 -14.08 -23.06
CA VAL A 264 15.80 -12.89 -23.74
C VAL A 264 16.74 -11.69 -23.65
N LEU A 265 17.38 -11.45 -22.51
CA LEU A 265 18.36 -10.37 -22.36
C LEU A 265 19.62 -10.64 -23.18
N HIS A 266 20.12 -11.88 -23.18
CA HIS A 266 21.24 -12.32 -24.00
C HIS A 266 20.95 -12.12 -25.49
N ALA A 267 19.82 -12.62 -25.98
CA ALA A 267 19.40 -12.48 -27.38
C ALA A 267 19.24 -11.00 -27.81
N ARG A 268 18.78 -10.13 -26.90
CA ARG A 268 18.71 -8.68 -27.14
C ARG A 268 20.09 -8.07 -27.34
N LEU A 269 21.01 -8.32 -26.42
CA LEU A 269 22.36 -7.76 -26.48
C LEU A 269 23.15 -8.33 -27.67
N ALA A 270 22.99 -9.62 -27.98
CA ALA A 270 23.62 -10.25 -29.13
C ALA A 270 23.03 -9.74 -30.47
N GLY A 271 21.71 -9.56 -30.55
CA GLY A 271 21.01 -9.14 -31.77
C GLY A 271 21.05 -7.64 -32.10
N ALA A 272 21.30 -6.76 -31.12
CA ALA A 272 21.18 -5.31 -31.29
C ALA A 272 22.35 -4.65 -32.07
N THR A 273 22.14 -3.42 -32.56
CA THR A 273 23.23 -2.51 -32.99
C THR A 273 24.16 -2.20 -31.81
N PRO A 274 25.41 -1.73 -32.03
CA PRO A 274 26.28 -1.34 -30.93
C PRO A 274 25.62 -0.34 -29.97
N ILE A 275 25.06 0.74 -30.52
CA ILE A 275 24.29 1.74 -29.75
C ILE A 275 23.07 1.09 -29.08
N GLY A 276 22.30 0.28 -29.81
CA GLY A 276 21.14 -0.42 -29.26
C GLY A 276 21.49 -1.41 -28.15
N ALA A 277 22.69 -2.00 -28.16
CA ALA A 277 23.16 -2.89 -27.10
C ALA A 277 23.51 -2.10 -25.83
N VAL A 278 24.15 -0.92 -25.96
CA VAL A 278 24.38 0.00 -24.84
C VAL A 278 23.04 0.46 -24.24
N LEU A 279 22.10 0.91 -25.08
CA LEU A 279 20.76 1.31 -24.62
C LEU A 279 19.99 0.13 -23.98
N ALA A 280 20.10 -1.08 -24.52
CA ALA A 280 19.47 -2.27 -23.93
C ALA A 280 20.11 -2.68 -22.59
N PHE A 281 21.43 -2.49 -22.46
CA PHE A 281 22.20 -2.74 -21.24
C PHE A 281 21.81 -1.76 -20.14
N LEU A 282 21.79 -0.45 -20.42
CA LEU A 282 21.30 0.55 -19.47
C LEU A 282 19.81 0.33 -19.15
N GLY A 283 19.01 0.09 -20.19
CA GLY A 283 17.58 -0.12 -20.08
C GLY A 283 17.18 -1.35 -19.25
N MET A 284 18.00 -2.42 -19.20
CA MET A 284 17.67 -3.57 -18.35
C MET A 284 17.82 -3.27 -16.85
N TYR A 285 18.77 -2.41 -16.45
CA TYR A 285 18.91 -1.95 -15.08
C TYR A 285 17.79 -0.99 -14.69
N LEU A 286 17.44 -0.04 -15.58
CA LEU A 286 16.35 0.90 -15.33
C LEU A 286 14.98 0.20 -15.27
N LEU A 287 14.72 -0.78 -16.15
CA LEU A 287 13.44 -1.48 -16.22
C LEU A 287 13.29 -2.62 -15.21
N ALA A 288 14.36 -3.12 -14.59
CA ALA A 288 14.27 -4.23 -13.65
C ALA A 288 13.47 -3.86 -12.38
N PRO A 289 13.72 -2.73 -11.70
CA PRO A 289 12.88 -2.26 -10.59
C PRO A 289 11.43 -2.02 -11.01
N VAL A 290 11.20 -1.39 -12.17
CA VAL A 290 9.84 -1.12 -12.68
C VAL A 290 9.08 -2.44 -12.94
N ARG A 291 9.74 -3.45 -13.49
CA ARG A 291 9.15 -4.78 -13.70
C ARG A 291 8.92 -5.52 -12.39
N ALA A 292 9.86 -5.44 -11.46
CA ALA A 292 9.75 -6.01 -10.13
C ALA A 292 8.56 -5.41 -9.36
N LEU A 293 8.36 -4.09 -9.44
CA LEU A 293 7.17 -3.40 -8.94
C LEU A 293 5.90 -3.88 -9.66
N GLY A 294 5.96 -4.06 -10.99
CA GLY A 294 4.88 -4.67 -11.76
C GLY A 294 4.49 -6.07 -11.24
N ARG A 295 5.48 -6.92 -10.91
CA ARG A 295 5.27 -8.26 -10.31
C ARG A 295 4.72 -8.17 -8.89
N LEU A 296 5.13 -7.19 -8.11
CA LEU A 296 4.59 -6.94 -6.78
C LEU A 296 3.10 -6.57 -6.86
N VAL A 297 2.75 -5.65 -7.77
CA VAL A 297 1.38 -5.23 -8.04
C VAL A 297 0.55 -6.40 -8.55
N THR A 298 1.07 -7.24 -9.44
CA THR A 298 0.39 -8.48 -9.88
C THR A 298 0.49 -9.65 -8.89
N LYS A 299 1.06 -9.44 -7.69
CA LYS A 299 1.13 -10.43 -6.59
C LYS A 299 1.90 -11.70 -6.97
N GLU A 300 2.91 -11.55 -7.83
CA GLU A 300 3.85 -12.57 -8.31
C GLU A 300 5.19 -12.47 -7.58
N PHE A 301 5.16 -12.52 -6.24
CA PHE A 301 6.33 -12.27 -5.37
C PHE A 301 7.54 -13.14 -5.71
N HIS A 302 7.30 -14.39 -6.10
CA HIS A 302 8.37 -15.34 -6.43
C HIS A 302 9.18 -14.94 -7.67
N LEU A 303 8.64 -14.07 -8.54
CA LEU A 303 9.34 -13.58 -9.74
C LEU A 303 10.09 -12.27 -9.51
N VAL A 304 9.82 -11.55 -8.42
CA VAL A 304 10.45 -10.26 -8.10
C VAL A 304 11.97 -10.41 -8.05
N GLY A 305 12.46 -11.39 -7.28
CA GLY A 305 13.90 -11.66 -7.18
C GLY A 305 14.52 -12.08 -8.51
N ALA A 306 13.79 -12.79 -9.37
CA ALA A 306 14.29 -13.17 -10.69
C ALA A 306 14.41 -11.95 -11.63
N GLU A 307 13.46 -11.01 -11.59
CA GLU A 307 13.54 -9.77 -12.39
C GLU A 307 14.68 -8.85 -11.94
N LEU A 308 14.92 -8.75 -10.62
CA LEU A 308 16.02 -7.93 -10.08
C LEU A 308 17.40 -8.54 -10.33
N ARG A 309 17.53 -9.88 -10.31
CA ARG A 309 18.81 -10.56 -10.57
C ARG A 309 19.13 -10.70 -12.06
N ALA A 310 18.13 -10.65 -12.94
CA ALA A 310 18.32 -10.88 -14.38
C ALA A 310 19.33 -9.92 -15.05
N PRO A 311 19.39 -8.61 -14.74
CA PRO A 311 20.43 -7.72 -15.26
C PRO A 311 21.83 -8.18 -14.88
N PHE A 312 22.06 -8.50 -13.60
CA PHE A 312 23.38 -8.96 -13.11
C PHE A 312 23.80 -10.31 -13.71
N ALA A 313 22.85 -11.23 -13.90
CA ALA A 313 23.12 -12.49 -14.60
C ALA A 313 23.48 -12.25 -16.08
N ALA A 314 22.86 -11.25 -16.73
CA ALA A 314 23.19 -10.87 -18.09
C ALA A 314 24.56 -10.16 -18.20
N THR A 315 24.98 -9.40 -17.19
CA THR A 315 26.31 -8.75 -17.16
C THR A 315 27.43 -9.74 -16.95
N ALA A 316 27.25 -10.72 -16.07
CA ALA A 316 28.19 -11.84 -15.94
C ALA A 316 28.38 -12.61 -17.26
N GLY A 317 27.37 -12.60 -18.14
CA GLY A 317 27.40 -13.23 -19.46
C GLY A 317 27.94 -12.38 -20.62
N LEU A 318 28.54 -11.20 -20.39
CA LEU A 318 28.95 -10.29 -21.47
C LEU A 318 30.01 -10.89 -22.41
N SER A 319 30.88 -11.77 -21.91
CA SER A 319 31.86 -12.48 -22.74
C SER A 319 31.17 -13.41 -23.76
N ALA A 320 30.08 -14.07 -23.36
CA ALA A 320 29.25 -14.88 -24.25
C ALA A 320 28.55 -14.01 -25.30
N VAL A 321 28.01 -12.85 -24.91
CA VAL A 321 27.43 -11.86 -25.84
C VAL A 321 28.46 -11.41 -26.87
N SER A 322 29.69 -11.09 -26.44
CA SER A 322 30.78 -10.71 -27.34
C SER A 322 31.11 -11.80 -28.35
N ARG A 323 31.23 -13.06 -27.89
CA ARG A 323 31.46 -14.23 -28.76
C ARG A 323 30.32 -14.41 -29.78
N ALA A 324 29.06 -14.36 -29.32
CA ALA A 324 27.89 -14.47 -30.18
C ALA A 324 27.85 -13.38 -31.26
N ARG A 325 28.21 -12.13 -30.90
CA ARG A 325 28.31 -11.00 -31.84
C ARG A 325 29.45 -11.16 -32.84
N ARG A 326 30.62 -11.63 -32.40
CA ARG A 326 31.77 -11.92 -33.29
C ARG A 326 31.41 -13.02 -34.29
N GLN A 327 30.81 -14.11 -33.82
CA GLN A 327 30.37 -15.21 -34.69
C GLN A 327 29.33 -14.74 -35.71
N ALA A 328 28.30 -14.03 -35.25
CA ALA A 328 27.27 -13.51 -36.16
C ALA A 328 27.84 -12.53 -37.19
N ARG A 329 28.86 -11.72 -36.85
CA ARG A 329 29.52 -10.83 -37.82
C ARG A 329 30.32 -11.60 -38.88
N ARG A 330 30.96 -12.71 -38.51
CA ARG A 330 31.75 -13.55 -39.44
C ARG A 330 30.88 -14.19 -40.52
N THR A 331 29.66 -14.58 -40.19
CA THR A 331 28.76 -15.31 -41.10
C THR A 331 27.71 -14.41 -41.77
N SER A 332 27.58 -13.15 -41.36
CA SER A 332 26.54 -12.25 -41.87
C SER A 332 26.94 -11.64 -43.21
N VAL A 333 26.16 -11.94 -44.25
CA VAL A 333 26.29 -11.37 -45.60
C VAL A 333 25.24 -10.28 -45.84
N LEU A 334 24.04 -10.43 -45.27
CA LEU A 334 22.92 -9.51 -45.45
C LEU A 334 22.81 -8.48 -44.31
N PRO A 335 22.33 -7.25 -44.60
CA PRO A 335 22.08 -6.26 -43.57
C PRO A 335 20.86 -6.63 -42.72
N ARG A 336 20.86 -6.23 -41.45
CA ARG A 336 19.79 -6.51 -40.48
C ARG A 336 18.40 -6.02 -40.88
N ARG A 337 18.33 -5.04 -41.79
CA ARG A 337 17.05 -4.51 -42.32
C ARG A 337 16.20 -5.59 -43.02
N VAL A 338 16.84 -6.63 -43.56
CA VAL A 338 16.15 -7.78 -44.20
C VAL A 338 15.22 -8.50 -43.22
N LEU A 339 15.49 -8.43 -41.91
CA LEU A 339 14.64 -9.04 -40.90
C LEU A 339 13.37 -8.21 -40.59
N ARG A 340 13.29 -6.93 -40.97
CA ARG A 340 12.19 -6.03 -40.59
C ARG A 340 10.80 -6.50 -41.03
N PRO A 341 10.59 -6.98 -42.28
CA PRO A 341 9.27 -7.44 -42.73
C PRO A 341 8.77 -8.67 -41.96
N LEU A 342 9.70 -9.45 -41.40
CA LEU A 342 9.43 -10.66 -40.64
C LEU A 342 9.39 -10.40 -39.12
N GLN A 343 9.62 -9.15 -38.70
CA GLN A 343 9.57 -8.74 -37.30
C GLN A 343 8.21 -8.12 -36.97
N VAL A 344 7.72 -8.50 -35.79
CA VAL A 344 6.42 -8.03 -35.31
C VAL A 344 6.56 -6.62 -34.74
N GLY A 345 5.71 -5.71 -35.23
CA GLY A 345 5.65 -4.32 -34.81
C GLY A 345 5.18 -4.12 -33.36
N LEU A 346 5.11 -2.87 -32.90
CA LEU A 346 4.43 -2.55 -31.63
C LEU A 346 2.91 -2.57 -31.82
N GLY A 347 2.40 -2.03 -32.92
CA GLY A 347 0.96 -1.98 -33.21
C GLY A 347 0.31 -3.36 -33.29
N GLU A 348 0.89 -4.26 -34.09
CA GLU A 348 0.42 -5.65 -34.21
C GLU A 348 0.42 -6.38 -32.86
N ARG A 349 1.49 -6.23 -32.07
CA ARG A 349 1.53 -6.78 -30.71
C ARG A 349 0.43 -6.23 -29.79
N LEU A 350 0.17 -4.93 -29.87
CA LEU A 350 -0.86 -4.29 -29.05
C LEU A 350 -2.26 -4.74 -29.51
N ALA A 351 -2.48 -4.92 -30.81
CA ALA A 351 -3.70 -5.47 -31.37
C ALA A 351 -3.94 -6.90 -30.88
N THR A 352 -2.98 -7.81 -31.06
CA THR A 352 -3.09 -9.20 -30.57
C THR A 352 -3.26 -9.24 -29.05
N TRP A 353 -2.55 -8.41 -28.29
CA TRP A 353 -2.74 -8.33 -26.84
C TRP A 353 -4.15 -7.83 -26.46
N ARG A 354 -4.68 -6.83 -27.17
CA ARG A 354 -6.03 -6.31 -26.96
C ARG A 354 -7.06 -7.38 -27.28
N ASP A 355 -6.91 -8.08 -28.39
CA ASP A 355 -7.83 -9.10 -28.85
C ASP A 355 -7.80 -10.31 -27.91
N GLN A 356 -6.63 -10.82 -27.54
CA GLN A 356 -6.51 -11.85 -26.50
C GLN A 356 -7.12 -11.40 -25.16
N ARG A 357 -6.97 -10.12 -24.77
CA ARG A 357 -7.59 -9.59 -23.55
C ARG A 357 -9.12 -9.58 -23.66
N LEU A 358 -9.67 -9.20 -24.81
CA LEU A 358 -11.10 -9.18 -25.11
C LEU A 358 -11.67 -10.60 -25.18
N GLN A 359 -11.00 -11.51 -25.90
CA GLN A 359 -11.31 -12.93 -26.03
C GLN A 359 -11.32 -13.61 -24.67
N ARG A 360 -10.25 -13.46 -23.87
CA ARG A 360 -10.21 -13.96 -22.49
C ARG A 360 -11.29 -13.33 -21.63
N ALA A 361 -11.62 -12.05 -21.83
CA ALA A 361 -12.74 -11.43 -21.13
C ALA A 361 -14.08 -12.05 -21.56
N ALA A 362 -14.26 -12.38 -22.84
CA ALA A 362 -15.42 -13.07 -23.38
C ALA A 362 -15.53 -14.52 -22.86
N LEU A 363 -14.47 -15.32 -22.94
CA LEU A 363 -14.41 -16.66 -22.36
C LEU A 363 -14.67 -16.65 -20.85
N ARG A 364 -14.16 -15.65 -20.12
CA ARG A 364 -14.48 -15.49 -18.69
C ARG A 364 -15.94 -15.09 -18.46
N ARG A 365 -16.53 -14.27 -19.35
CA ARG A 365 -17.95 -13.95 -19.32
C ARG A 365 -18.79 -15.18 -19.64
N ALA A 366 -18.35 -16.05 -20.55
CA ALA A 366 -18.99 -17.31 -20.91
C ALA A 366 -18.88 -18.37 -19.81
N ALA A 367 -17.68 -18.61 -19.26
CA ALA A 367 -17.45 -19.56 -18.17
C ALA A 367 -18.09 -19.12 -16.83
N ARG A 368 -18.41 -17.82 -16.69
CA ARG A 368 -19.17 -17.26 -15.58
C ARG A 368 -20.53 -16.76 -16.03
N ALA A 369 -20.99 -17.17 -17.22
CA ALA A 369 -22.27 -16.76 -17.76
C ALA A 369 -23.31 -17.34 -16.81
N ARG A 370 -23.82 -16.45 -15.98
CA ARG A 370 -24.94 -16.72 -15.12
C ARG A 370 -26.15 -16.92 -16.02
N SER A 371 -27.04 -17.84 -15.66
CA SER A 371 -28.34 -17.93 -16.34
C SER A 371 -29.05 -16.56 -16.32
N GLU A 372 -29.92 -16.27 -17.29
CA GLU A 372 -30.65 -14.98 -17.31
C GLU A 372 -31.39 -14.72 -16.00
N LEU A 373 -31.87 -15.78 -15.35
CA LEU A 373 -32.48 -15.76 -14.02
C LEU A 373 -31.47 -15.31 -12.95
N GLU A 374 -30.27 -15.90 -12.90
CA GLU A 374 -29.21 -15.50 -11.97
C GLU A 374 -28.73 -14.06 -12.21
N ILE A 375 -28.72 -13.58 -13.47
CA ILE A 375 -28.40 -12.19 -13.81
C ILE A 375 -29.48 -11.26 -13.25
N ARG A 376 -30.77 -11.55 -13.50
CA ARG A 376 -31.90 -10.77 -13.00
C ARG A 376 -31.93 -10.74 -11.48
N GLU A 377 -31.71 -11.87 -10.82
CA GLU A 377 -31.67 -11.97 -9.36
C GLU A 377 -30.48 -11.18 -8.78
N ALA A 378 -29.28 -11.34 -9.34
CA ALA A 378 -28.11 -10.58 -8.92
C ALA A 378 -28.29 -9.07 -9.15
N ALA A 379 -28.92 -8.66 -10.25
CA ALA A 379 -29.25 -7.27 -10.53
C ALA A 379 -30.28 -6.71 -9.55
N ALA A 380 -31.32 -7.49 -9.21
CA ALA A 380 -32.31 -7.11 -8.21
C ALA A 380 -31.68 -6.96 -6.81
N LEU A 381 -30.81 -7.88 -6.41
CA LEU A 381 -30.03 -7.80 -5.16
C LEU A 381 -29.09 -6.59 -5.16
N ALA A 382 -28.41 -6.31 -6.27
CA ALA A 382 -27.54 -5.14 -6.41
C ALA A 382 -28.34 -3.82 -6.32
N ARG A 383 -29.51 -3.74 -6.98
CA ARG A 383 -30.42 -2.59 -6.88
C ARG A 383 -30.87 -2.36 -5.44
N ARG A 384 -31.42 -3.39 -4.77
CA ARG A 384 -31.84 -3.29 -3.35
C ARG A 384 -30.71 -2.81 -2.43
N ARG A 385 -29.48 -3.28 -2.66
CA ARG A 385 -28.31 -2.83 -1.88
C ARG A 385 -27.95 -1.38 -2.14
N ARG A 386 -27.97 -0.95 -3.41
CA ARG A 386 -27.67 0.44 -3.77
C ARG A 386 -28.74 1.38 -3.22
N THR A 387 -30.02 1.06 -3.41
CA THR A 387 -31.13 1.89 -2.90
C THR A 387 -31.11 2.00 -1.38
N THR A 388 -30.95 0.89 -0.65
CA THR A 388 -30.88 0.94 0.81
C THR A 388 -29.63 1.69 1.30
N LEU A 389 -28.47 1.50 0.67
CA LEU A 389 -27.27 2.28 1.00
C LEU A 389 -27.53 3.79 0.78
N SER A 390 -28.09 4.15 -0.38
CA SER A 390 -28.42 5.55 -0.69
C SER A 390 -29.38 6.15 0.33
N LEU A 391 -30.39 5.40 0.79
CA LEU A 391 -31.32 5.86 1.83
C LEU A 391 -30.63 6.06 3.18
N VAL A 392 -29.75 5.13 3.60
CA VAL A 392 -29.00 5.26 4.86
C VAL A 392 -28.05 6.47 4.78
N VAL A 393 -27.32 6.62 3.68
CA VAL A 393 -26.42 7.76 3.48
C VAL A 393 -27.20 9.06 3.47
N LEU A 394 -28.33 9.13 2.75
CA LEU A 394 -29.19 10.31 2.73
C LEU A 394 -29.70 10.67 4.13
N ALA A 395 -30.12 9.68 4.93
CA ALA A 395 -30.55 9.91 6.31
C ALA A 395 -29.41 10.47 7.18
N THR A 396 -28.19 9.91 7.09
CA THR A 396 -27.04 10.42 7.84
C THR A 396 -26.56 11.78 7.37
N VAL A 397 -26.67 12.09 6.07
CA VAL A 397 -26.40 13.43 5.52
C VAL A 397 -27.43 14.42 6.04
N ALA A 398 -28.71 14.06 6.08
CA ALA A 398 -29.74 14.93 6.63
C ALA A 398 -29.49 15.26 8.11
N VAL A 399 -29.14 14.26 8.92
CA VAL A 399 -28.75 14.48 10.33
C VAL A 399 -27.55 15.42 10.41
N ALA A 400 -26.47 15.14 9.66
CA ALA A 400 -25.27 15.98 9.66
C ALA A 400 -25.55 17.43 9.22
N LEU A 401 -26.33 17.64 8.16
CA LEU A 401 -26.70 18.99 7.69
C LEU A 401 -27.54 19.74 8.72
N VAL A 402 -28.42 19.05 9.44
CA VAL A 402 -29.27 19.68 10.46
C VAL A 402 -28.47 20.05 11.72
N THR A 403 -27.45 19.27 12.10
CA THR A 403 -26.69 19.51 13.33
C THR A 403 -25.44 20.35 13.13
N VAL A 404 -24.68 20.08 12.06
CA VAL A 404 -23.36 20.68 11.80
C VAL A 404 -23.27 21.33 10.42
N GLY A 405 -24.37 21.42 9.66
CA GLY A 405 -24.38 21.98 8.31
C GLY A 405 -24.00 23.47 8.23
N SER A 406 -24.16 24.22 9.32
CA SER A 406 -23.71 25.61 9.42
C SER A 406 -22.20 25.75 9.24
N TRP A 407 -21.42 24.73 9.64
CA TRP A 407 -19.96 24.74 9.54
C TRP A 407 -19.43 24.84 8.10
N ILE A 408 -20.22 24.40 7.11
CA ILE A 408 -19.83 24.41 5.69
C ILE A 408 -19.48 25.83 5.20
N LEU A 409 -20.16 26.84 5.76
CA LEU A 409 -20.01 28.24 5.38
C LEU A 409 -19.44 29.11 6.50
N ALA A 410 -19.04 28.51 7.62
CA ALA A 410 -18.62 29.21 8.83
C ALA A 410 -17.16 29.70 8.78
N GLY A 411 -16.35 29.22 7.83
CA GLY A 411 -14.91 29.47 7.78
C GLY A 411 -14.12 28.47 8.63
N PRO A 412 -12.92 28.84 9.13
CA PRO A 412 -12.13 28.00 10.01
C PRO A 412 -12.89 27.67 11.30
N LEU A 413 -12.78 26.42 11.76
CA LEU A 413 -13.42 25.93 12.98
C LEU A 413 -12.41 25.84 14.13
N VAL A 414 -12.89 26.05 15.36
CA VAL A 414 -12.14 25.94 16.62
C VAL A 414 -13.12 25.62 17.76
N GLY A 415 -12.65 25.08 18.88
CA GLY A 415 -13.47 24.85 20.09
C GLY A 415 -13.45 23.38 20.54
N GLY A 416 -13.71 23.15 21.83
CA GLY A 416 -13.42 21.87 22.49
C GLY A 416 -11.97 21.44 22.26
N ALA A 417 -11.77 20.16 21.92
CA ALA A 417 -10.49 19.59 21.54
C ALA A 417 -9.99 20.00 20.14
N LEU A 418 -10.79 20.71 19.32
CA LEU A 418 -10.41 21.08 17.95
C LEU A 418 -9.48 22.30 17.93
N LEU A 419 -8.22 22.03 17.60
CA LEU A 419 -7.24 23.05 17.23
C LEU A 419 -7.13 23.20 15.70
N PRO A 420 -6.94 24.44 15.19
CA PRO A 420 -6.85 24.67 13.76
C PRO A 420 -5.50 24.30 13.14
N VAL A 421 -5.47 24.29 11.81
CA VAL A 421 -4.24 24.14 11.02
C VAL A 421 -4.21 25.21 9.94
N ASP A 422 -3.58 26.33 10.25
CA ASP A 422 -3.51 27.50 9.39
C ASP A 422 -2.27 27.43 8.51
N GLY A 423 -2.40 26.70 7.41
CA GLY A 423 -1.31 26.52 6.45
C GLY A 423 -1.76 25.85 5.17
N ASP A 424 -0.86 25.88 4.18
CA ASP A 424 -1.01 25.09 2.98
C ASP A 424 -0.53 23.65 3.21
N VAL A 425 -0.71 22.81 2.20
CA VAL A 425 -0.29 21.40 2.27
C VAL A 425 1.23 21.25 2.42
N ARG A 426 2.04 22.21 1.94
CA ARG A 426 3.50 22.15 2.01
C ARG A 426 3.99 22.43 3.43
N SER A 427 3.43 23.44 4.07
CA SER A 427 3.66 23.73 5.49
C SER A 427 3.25 22.54 6.34
N LEU A 428 2.10 21.91 6.06
CA LEU A 428 1.66 20.72 6.78
C LEU A 428 2.63 19.53 6.61
N TRP A 429 3.14 19.26 5.39
CA TRP A 429 4.18 18.23 5.19
C TRP A 429 5.48 18.57 5.93
N THR A 430 5.85 19.85 5.96
CA THR A 430 7.06 20.32 6.66
C THR A 430 6.90 20.10 8.16
N LEU A 431 5.79 20.51 8.75
CA LEU A 431 5.47 20.30 10.17
C LEU A 431 5.41 18.81 10.53
N ALA A 432 4.71 18.01 9.73
CA ALA A 432 4.53 16.58 9.98
C ALA A 432 5.83 15.76 9.84
N THR A 433 6.80 16.23 9.05
CA THR A 433 8.08 15.54 8.84
C THR A 433 9.21 16.11 9.68
N SER A 434 9.06 17.33 10.21
CA SER A 434 10.06 18.05 11.00
C SER A 434 10.51 17.24 12.21
N PRO A 435 11.83 17.16 12.46
CA PRO A 435 12.39 16.60 13.69
C PRO A 435 12.33 17.58 14.89
N TRP A 436 12.00 18.85 14.64
CA TRP A 436 11.86 19.89 15.66
C TRP A 436 10.43 20.44 15.66
N LEU A 437 9.83 20.56 16.85
CA LEU A 437 8.50 21.15 17.01
C LEU A 437 8.65 22.65 17.27
N ALA A 438 8.32 23.48 16.26
CA ALA A 438 8.34 24.92 16.39
C ALA A 438 7.06 25.44 17.05
N VAL A 439 6.93 25.20 18.36
CA VAL A 439 5.83 25.69 19.22
C VAL A 439 6.46 26.35 20.45
N GLY A 440 5.97 27.53 20.86
CA GLY A 440 6.60 28.33 21.91
C GLY A 440 8.07 28.64 21.60
N ASP A 441 8.98 28.37 22.53
CA ASP A 441 10.45 28.44 22.35
C ASP A 441 11.07 27.17 21.72
N GLY A 442 10.24 26.30 21.16
CA GLY A 442 10.63 25.10 20.43
C GLY A 442 10.95 23.92 21.34
N HIS A 443 10.74 22.72 20.82
CA HIS A 443 10.95 21.47 21.54
C HIS A 443 11.54 20.39 20.64
N ALA A 444 12.43 19.56 21.21
CA ALA A 444 13.00 18.37 20.58
C ALA A 444 12.00 17.18 20.57
N VAL A 445 10.79 17.43 20.07
CA VAL A 445 9.70 16.44 20.00
C VAL A 445 9.17 16.36 18.57
N LEU A 446 8.67 15.19 18.20
CA LEU A 446 8.05 14.96 16.90
C LEU A 446 6.58 15.34 16.94
N ALA A 447 6.12 15.97 15.87
CA ALA A 447 4.70 16.24 15.69
C ALA A 447 3.88 14.94 15.60
N GLU A 448 2.60 15.04 15.93
CA GLU A 448 1.73 13.87 16.02
C GLU A 448 1.55 13.14 14.67
N PRO A 449 1.45 11.80 14.67
CA PRO A 449 1.27 11.02 13.45
C PRO A 449 0.01 11.38 12.64
N LEU A 450 -1.01 11.98 13.26
CA LEU A 450 -2.22 12.44 12.58
C LEU A 450 -1.91 13.47 11.50
N LEU A 451 -0.91 14.34 11.71
CA LEU A 451 -0.54 15.37 10.73
C LEU A 451 -0.07 14.76 9.40
N LEU A 452 0.61 13.60 9.42
CA LEU A 452 0.99 12.89 8.18
C LEU A 452 -0.22 12.35 7.43
N VAL A 453 -1.24 11.88 8.16
CA VAL A 453 -2.51 11.43 7.57
C VAL A 453 -3.26 12.61 6.96
N LEU A 454 -3.35 13.73 7.68
CA LEU A 454 -3.96 14.96 7.18
C LEU A 454 -3.19 15.51 5.98
N ALA A 455 -1.86 15.49 5.98
CA ALA A 455 -1.04 15.92 4.85
C ALA A 455 -1.34 15.08 3.60
N ALA A 456 -1.43 13.76 3.75
CA ALA A 456 -1.79 12.84 2.67
C ALA A 456 -3.22 13.07 2.16
N LEU A 457 -4.20 13.22 3.06
CA LEU A 457 -5.60 13.49 2.70
C LEU A 457 -5.74 14.83 1.98
N THR A 458 -5.13 15.90 2.51
CA THR A 458 -5.15 17.23 1.89
C THR A 458 -4.49 17.19 0.52
N THR A 459 -3.37 16.48 0.37
CA THR A 459 -2.72 16.28 -0.94
C THR A 459 -3.66 15.63 -1.95
N LEU A 460 -4.46 14.64 -1.53
CA LEU A 460 -5.40 13.91 -2.40
C LEU A 460 -6.66 14.72 -2.77
N VAL A 461 -7.16 15.55 -1.86
CA VAL A 461 -8.40 16.31 -2.05
C VAL A 461 -8.19 17.54 -2.94
N GLY A 462 -6.97 18.09 -2.99
CA GLY A 462 -6.67 19.25 -3.83
C GLY A 462 -5.66 20.23 -3.26
N GLY A 463 -4.97 19.92 -2.16
CA GLY A 463 -4.02 20.83 -1.50
C GLY A 463 -2.91 21.34 -2.41
N LEU A 464 -2.46 20.54 -3.38
CA LEU A 464 -1.48 20.99 -4.40
C LEU A 464 -2.02 22.07 -5.35
N TRP A 465 -3.34 22.25 -5.37
CA TRP A 465 -4.08 23.25 -6.15
C TRP A 465 -4.61 24.39 -5.26
N GLY A 466 -4.12 24.51 -4.03
CA GLY A 466 -4.45 25.62 -3.12
C GLY A 466 -5.61 25.37 -2.17
N THR A 467 -6.14 24.14 -2.04
CA THR A 467 -7.14 23.84 -1.01
C THR A 467 -6.50 23.93 0.39
N PRO A 468 -6.98 24.82 1.29
CA PRO A 468 -6.42 24.94 2.63
C PRO A 468 -6.77 23.72 3.49
N VAL A 469 -5.95 23.44 4.50
CA VAL A 469 -6.14 22.28 5.40
C VAL A 469 -7.45 22.40 6.19
N THR A 470 -7.84 23.62 6.58
CA THR A 470 -9.09 23.91 7.29
C THR A 470 -10.33 23.39 6.55
N VAL A 471 -10.40 23.55 5.22
CA VAL A 471 -11.51 23.03 4.40
C VAL A 471 -11.57 21.50 4.45
N VAL A 472 -10.42 20.82 4.48
CA VAL A 472 -10.36 19.35 4.58
C VAL A 472 -10.82 18.88 5.96
N LEU A 473 -10.45 19.58 7.03
CA LEU A 473 -10.92 19.31 8.39
C LEU A 473 -12.44 19.52 8.51
N THR A 474 -12.97 20.64 8.01
CA THR A 474 -14.41 20.90 7.98
C THR A 474 -15.15 19.83 7.18
N ALA A 475 -14.65 19.44 6.00
CA ALA A 475 -15.26 18.39 5.18
C ALA A 475 -15.23 17.01 5.87
N LEU A 476 -14.17 16.72 6.63
CA LEU A 476 -14.05 15.48 7.41
C LEU A 476 -15.07 15.45 8.56
N LEU A 477 -15.20 16.54 9.33
CA LEU A 477 -16.12 16.64 10.46
C LEU A 477 -17.59 16.64 10.00
N VAL A 478 -17.96 17.47 9.03
CA VAL A 478 -19.32 17.49 8.44
C VAL A 478 -19.64 16.16 7.76
N GLY A 479 -18.64 15.53 7.13
CA GLY A 479 -18.75 14.23 6.47
C GLY A 479 -18.70 13.01 7.40
N ALA A 480 -18.47 13.18 8.71
CA ALA A 480 -18.18 12.08 9.62
C ALA A 480 -19.31 11.03 9.66
N LEU A 481 -20.56 11.44 9.89
CA LEU A 481 -21.72 10.55 9.94
C LEU A 481 -21.92 9.73 8.64
N PRO A 482 -22.00 10.35 7.43
CA PRO A 482 -22.19 9.59 6.21
C PRO A 482 -20.98 8.72 5.86
N LEU A 483 -19.75 9.17 6.11
CA LEU A 483 -18.54 8.35 5.88
C LEU A 483 -18.51 7.13 6.81
N ALA A 484 -18.90 7.29 8.08
CA ALA A 484 -19.03 6.21 9.05
C ALA A 484 -20.05 5.15 8.57
N ALA A 485 -21.22 5.60 8.12
CA ALA A 485 -22.26 4.71 7.60
C ALA A 485 -21.80 3.92 6.37
N ILE A 486 -21.06 4.56 5.45
CA ILE A 486 -20.50 3.91 4.26
C ILE A 486 -19.50 2.82 4.66
N GLY A 487 -18.55 3.12 5.54
CA GLY A 487 -17.56 2.16 6.04
C GLY A 487 -18.23 0.96 6.70
N ALA A 488 -19.15 1.21 7.64
CA ALA A 488 -19.91 0.19 8.35
C ALA A 488 -20.77 -0.66 7.42
N TRP A 489 -21.42 -0.07 6.41
CA TRP A 489 -22.20 -0.81 5.42
C TRP A 489 -21.37 -1.85 4.66
N PHE A 490 -20.15 -1.48 4.25
CA PHE A 490 -19.26 -2.40 3.54
C PHE A 490 -18.68 -3.46 4.49
N ALA A 491 -18.30 -3.08 5.71
CA ALA A 491 -17.83 -3.99 6.75
C ALA A 491 -18.90 -5.03 7.14
N ALA A 492 -20.13 -4.58 7.40
CA ALA A 492 -21.28 -5.45 7.66
C ALA A 492 -21.54 -6.40 6.50
N GLY A 493 -21.25 -5.98 5.26
CA GLY A 493 -21.31 -6.83 4.07
C GLY A 493 -20.32 -7.99 4.05
N ALA A 494 -19.29 -8.00 4.91
CA ALA A 494 -18.43 -9.16 5.12
C ALA A 494 -19.02 -10.16 6.12
N ALA A 495 -19.79 -9.68 7.10
CA ALA A 495 -20.40 -10.48 8.16
C ALA A 495 -21.77 -11.06 7.77
N THR A 496 -22.61 -10.30 7.06
CA THR A 496 -24.00 -10.66 6.75
C THR A 496 -24.42 -10.27 5.32
N ARG A 497 -25.38 -11.01 4.77
CA ARG A 497 -26.00 -10.73 3.45
C ARG A 497 -27.39 -10.11 3.53
N SER A 498 -27.96 -10.01 4.72
CA SER A 498 -29.24 -9.31 4.94
C SER A 498 -29.07 -7.81 4.75
N VAL A 499 -29.76 -7.23 3.75
CA VAL A 499 -29.71 -5.80 3.45
C VAL A 499 -30.22 -4.96 4.65
N GLY A 500 -31.25 -5.45 5.35
CA GLY A 500 -31.78 -4.78 6.55
C GLY A 500 -30.79 -4.77 7.72
N VAL A 501 -30.08 -5.88 7.97
CA VAL A 501 -29.06 -5.91 9.04
C VAL A 501 -27.89 -4.99 8.68
N ARG A 502 -27.50 -4.90 7.40
CA ARG A 502 -26.45 -3.95 6.97
C ARG A 502 -26.88 -2.50 7.16
N ALA A 503 -28.15 -2.17 6.90
CA ALA A 503 -28.70 -0.84 7.13
C ALA A 503 -28.68 -0.49 8.62
N TRP A 504 -29.11 -1.44 9.45
CA TRP A 504 -29.07 -1.30 10.91
C TRP A 504 -27.65 -1.10 11.44
N VAL A 505 -26.68 -1.94 11.05
CA VAL A 505 -25.28 -1.79 11.46
C VAL A 505 -24.70 -0.45 11.01
N ALA A 506 -25.01 -0.01 9.78
CA ALA A 506 -24.54 1.26 9.25
C ALA A 506 -25.11 2.47 10.01
N GLY A 507 -26.42 2.45 10.31
CA GLY A 507 -27.07 3.48 11.12
C GLY A 507 -26.58 3.47 12.57
N ALA A 508 -26.48 2.29 13.20
CA ALA A 508 -25.96 2.17 14.56
C ALA A 508 -24.50 2.61 14.67
N TRP A 509 -23.65 2.31 13.68
CA TRP A 509 -22.27 2.81 13.70
C TRP A 509 -22.21 4.33 13.60
N ALA A 510 -22.98 4.94 12.68
CA ALA A 510 -22.92 6.37 12.42
C ALA A 510 -23.65 7.26 13.45
N LEU A 511 -24.57 6.70 14.24
CA LEU A 511 -25.48 7.47 15.11
C LEU A 511 -25.34 7.10 16.59
N MET A 512 -24.25 6.42 16.97
CA MET A 512 -23.98 6.07 18.37
C MET A 512 -23.09 7.11 19.06
N PRO A 513 -23.21 7.26 20.40
CA PRO A 513 -22.52 8.29 21.18
C PRO A 513 -21.02 8.45 20.91
N PRO A 514 -20.21 7.37 20.72
CA PRO A 514 -18.77 7.52 20.53
C PRO A 514 -18.36 8.39 19.33
N LEU A 515 -19.19 8.44 18.27
CA LEU A 515 -18.94 9.31 17.13
C LEU A 515 -19.57 10.70 17.34
N LEU A 516 -20.79 10.75 17.87
CA LEU A 516 -21.53 12.01 18.00
C LEU A 516 -20.84 12.97 18.97
N THR A 517 -20.41 12.47 20.14
CA THR A 517 -19.64 13.24 21.13
C THR A 517 -18.29 13.67 20.58
N ALA A 518 -17.54 12.76 19.95
CA ALA A 518 -16.26 13.12 19.31
C ALA A 518 -16.40 14.20 18.22
N VAL A 519 -17.54 14.29 17.52
CA VAL A 519 -17.80 15.37 16.56
C VAL A 519 -18.20 16.67 17.26
N ALA A 520 -18.98 16.61 18.34
CA ALA A 520 -19.37 17.78 19.11
C ALA A 520 -18.18 18.44 19.81
N ASP A 521 -17.32 17.64 20.44
CA ASP A 521 -16.13 18.08 21.17
C ASP A 521 -14.94 18.36 20.21
N GLY A 522 -15.12 18.17 18.90
CA GLY A 522 -14.07 18.47 17.93
C GLY A 522 -12.85 17.53 17.94
N ARG A 523 -12.96 16.34 18.54
CA ARG A 523 -11.90 15.32 18.66
C ARG A 523 -11.61 14.63 17.31
N VAL A 524 -10.88 15.33 16.43
CA VAL A 524 -10.56 14.87 15.05
C VAL A 524 -9.89 13.50 15.05
N GLY A 525 -8.98 13.23 16.00
CA GLY A 525 -8.30 11.95 16.14
C GLY A 525 -9.28 10.78 16.34
N ALA A 526 -10.21 10.92 17.29
CA ALA A 526 -11.26 9.94 17.56
C ALA A 526 -12.20 9.75 16.35
N VAL A 527 -12.56 10.83 15.65
CA VAL A 527 -13.37 10.77 14.42
C VAL A 527 -12.66 9.95 13.34
N VAL A 528 -11.38 10.24 13.04
CA VAL A 528 -10.59 9.51 12.05
C VAL A 528 -10.47 8.03 12.41
N ALA A 529 -10.22 7.72 13.69
CA ALA A 529 -10.17 6.35 14.19
C ALA A 529 -11.50 5.61 13.98
N HIS A 530 -12.61 6.23 14.35
CA HIS A 530 -13.95 5.67 14.16
C HIS A 530 -14.29 5.44 12.67
N LEU A 531 -13.88 6.34 11.78
CA LEU A 531 -14.08 6.16 10.33
C LEU A 531 -13.25 5.01 9.76
N ALA A 532 -12.05 4.77 10.29
CA ALA A 532 -11.11 3.78 9.77
C ALA A 532 -11.41 2.33 10.24
N LEU A 533 -11.91 2.15 11.47
CA LEU A 533 -12.17 0.84 12.09
C LEU A 533 -13.02 -0.13 11.24
N PRO A 534 -14.13 0.28 10.58
CA PRO A 534 -14.89 -0.61 9.70
C PRO A 534 -14.08 -1.13 8.51
N TRP A 535 -13.17 -0.32 7.97
CA TRP A 535 -12.31 -0.71 6.84
C TRP A 535 -11.24 -1.71 7.27
N VAL A 536 -10.71 -1.58 8.49
CA VAL A 536 -9.83 -2.58 9.11
C VAL A 536 -10.56 -3.92 9.21
N ALA A 537 -11.76 -3.94 9.80
CA ALA A 537 -12.56 -5.16 9.95
C ALA A 537 -12.88 -5.81 8.59
N LEU A 538 -13.27 -5.01 7.60
CA LEU A 538 -13.53 -5.48 6.24
C LEU A 538 -12.29 -6.10 5.58
N GLY A 539 -11.14 -5.42 5.68
CA GLY A 539 -9.89 -5.86 5.08
C GLY A 539 -9.35 -7.13 5.76
N VAL A 540 -9.44 -7.24 7.10
CA VAL A 540 -9.09 -8.46 7.85
C VAL A 540 -9.99 -9.63 7.46
N ALA A 541 -11.31 -9.42 7.40
CA ALA A 541 -12.26 -10.47 7.00
C ALA A 541 -12.01 -10.97 5.57
N ARG A 542 -11.67 -10.06 4.64
CA ARG A 542 -11.30 -10.41 3.25
C ARG A 542 -9.90 -11.02 3.14
N GLY A 543 -9.00 -10.58 4.00
CA GLY A 543 -7.62 -11.05 4.09
C GLY A 543 -7.51 -12.49 4.55
N LEU A 544 -8.33 -12.86 5.53
CA LEU A 544 -8.48 -14.22 6.04
C LEU A 544 -9.40 -15.10 5.17
N GLY A 545 -10.18 -14.50 4.26
CA GLY A 545 -11.13 -15.22 3.40
C GLY A 545 -12.38 -15.70 4.13
N VAL A 546 -12.67 -15.16 5.32
CA VAL A 546 -13.84 -15.50 6.15
C VAL A 546 -15.10 -14.72 5.78
N GLN A 547 -14.97 -13.74 4.87
CA GLN A 547 -16.08 -12.98 4.32
C GLN A 547 -17.22 -13.90 3.85
N ARG A 548 -18.47 -13.57 4.20
CA ARG A 548 -19.63 -14.17 3.53
C ARG A 548 -19.58 -13.86 2.03
N ARG A 549 -20.25 -14.63 1.18
CA ARG A 549 -20.48 -14.32 -0.25
C ARG A 549 -21.90 -14.71 -0.61
N ASP A 550 -22.49 -13.97 -1.55
CA ASP A 550 -23.78 -14.37 -2.10
C ASP A 550 -23.57 -15.60 -2.96
N VAL A 551 -24.31 -16.66 -2.65
CA VAL A 551 -24.42 -17.84 -3.50
C VAL A 551 -25.81 -17.74 -4.11
N VAL A 552 -25.88 -17.31 -5.38
CA VAL A 552 -27.12 -17.41 -6.16
C VAL A 552 -27.19 -18.87 -6.60
N LEU A 553 -28.09 -19.64 -5.99
CA LEU A 553 -28.31 -21.03 -6.35
C LEU A 553 -29.05 -21.05 -7.69
N SER A 554 -28.46 -21.71 -8.69
CA SER A 554 -29.10 -21.84 -10.00
C SER A 554 -30.43 -22.59 -9.86
N GLY A 555 -31.51 -22.05 -10.42
CA GLY A 555 -32.85 -22.64 -10.37
C GLY A 555 -32.93 -24.08 -10.91
N MET A 556 -31.95 -24.51 -11.73
CA MET A 556 -31.86 -25.88 -12.24
C MET A 556 -31.52 -26.93 -11.17
N VAL A 557 -30.95 -26.53 -10.02
CA VAL A 557 -30.62 -27.46 -8.92
C VAL A 557 -31.89 -27.95 -8.19
N GLY A 558 -33.00 -27.20 -8.27
CA GLY A 558 -34.31 -27.61 -7.76
C GLY A 558 -35.16 -28.38 -8.78
N ALA A 559 -35.00 -28.10 -10.08
CA ALA A 559 -35.79 -28.72 -11.13
C ALA A 559 -35.49 -30.23 -11.31
N GLN A 560 -34.25 -30.66 -11.05
CA GLN A 560 -33.87 -32.08 -11.13
C GLN A 560 -34.52 -32.97 -10.05
N ARG A 561 -35.22 -32.42 -9.05
CA ARG A 561 -35.94 -33.24 -8.04
C ARG A 561 -37.45 -33.34 -8.26
N VAL A 562 -38.01 -32.65 -9.25
CA VAL A 562 -39.47 -32.65 -9.48
C VAL A 562 -39.87 -33.54 -10.67
N HIS A 563 -38.92 -34.05 -11.45
CA HIS A 563 -39.20 -34.90 -12.63
C HIS A 563 -38.60 -36.31 -12.57
N ARG A 564 -38.65 -36.94 -11.39
CA ARG A 564 -38.46 -38.39 -11.28
C ARG A 564 -39.44 -38.99 -10.26
N SER A 565 -40.71 -38.91 -10.61
CA SER A 565 -41.75 -39.83 -10.14
C SER A 565 -42.54 -40.23 -11.38
N ALA A 566 -42.64 -41.55 -11.61
CA ALA A 566 -43.14 -42.24 -12.81
C ALA A 566 -42.15 -42.31 -13.98
N VAL A 567 -41.41 -43.42 -14.07
CA VAL A 567 -41.60 -44.51 -15.05
C VAL A 567 -40.62 -45.63 -14.65
N ASP A 568 -41.17 -46.82 -14.41
CA ASP A 568 -40.44 -48.08 -14.33
C ASP A 568 -39.69 -48.30 -15.65
N ASP A 569 -38.38 -48.53 -15.57
CA ASP A 569 -37.71 -49.56 -16.39
C ASP A 569 -36.28 -49.76 -15.86
N ALA A 570 -36.01 -51.02 -15.58
CA ALA A 570 -34.71 -51.53 -15.17
C ALA A 570 -33.82 -51.78 -16.41
N GLU A 571 -32.52 -51.74 -16.15
CA GLU A 571 -31.40 -52.18 -17.00
C GLU A 571 -30.85 -51.21 -18.07
N THR A 572 -29.51 -51.18 -18.09
CA THR A 572 -28.58 -50.60 -19.10
C THR A 572 -28.52 -49.07 -19.32
N ALA A 573 -27.81 -48.35 -18.44
CA ALA A 573 -26.98 -47.19 -18.83
C ALA A 573 -25.83 -46.92 -17.83
N PRO A 574 -24.55 -47.03 -18.22
CA PRO A 574 -23.43 -46.74 -17.31
C PRO A 574 -23.11 -45.24 -17.24
N ALA A 575 -22.92 -44.75 -16.01
CA ALA A 575 -21.88 -43.80 -15.62
C ALA A 575 -21.69 -42.48 -16.41
N LEU A 576 -22.72 -41.64 -16.56
CA LEU A 576 -22.55 -40.22 -17.00
C LEU A 576 -22.99 -39.18 -15.95
N ALA A 577 -23.13 -39.58 -14.68
CA ALA A 577 -23.63 -38.72 -13.60
C ALA A 577 -22.58 -38.30 -12.55
N LEU A 578 -21.34 -37.97 -12.96
CA LEU A 578 -20.28 -37.56 -12.01
C LEU A 578 -19.57 -36.21 -12.27
N THR A 579 -19.97 -35.39 -13.24
CA THR A 579 -19.16 -34.20 -13.61
C THR A 579 -19.70 -32.82 -13.22
N SER A 580 -20.93 -32.66 -12.68
CA SER A 580 -21.42 -31.33 -12.27
C SER A 580 -21.15 -30.95 -10.81
N GLY A 581 -20.41 -31.79 -10.07
CA GLY A 581 -20.03 -31.56 -8.68
C GLY A 581 -18.68 -30.87 -8.48
N ARG A 582 -18.30 -29.88 -9.31
CA ARG A 582 -17.14 -29.02 -8.98
C ARG A 582 -17.49 -28.20 -7.73
N ARG A 583 -17.22 -28.75 -6.54
CA ARG A 583 -17.19 -28.00 -5.27
C ARG A 583 -16.34 -26.77 -5.52
N SER A 584 -16.98 -25.61 -5.62
CA SER A 584 -16.26 -24.34 -5.77
C SER A 584 -15.20 -24.29 -4.67
N PRO A 585 -13.90 -24.15 -5.01
CA PRO A 585 -12.86 -24.13 -4.00
C PRO A 585 -13.18 -23.03 -2.98
N GLY A 586 -13.18 -23.40 -1.70
CA GLY A 586 -13.46 -22.47 -0.60
C GLY A 586 -12.60 -21.20 -0.70
N PRO A 587 -13.09 -20.07 -0.19
CA PRO A 587 -12.50 -18.75 -0.42
C PRO A 587 -11.02 -18.71 0.00
N ILE A 588 -10.17 -18.25 -0.91
CA ILE A 588 -8.76 -17.96 -0.63
C ILE A 588 -8.68 -16.51 -0.16
N GLY A 589 -8.10 -16.29 1.03
CA GLY A 589 -7.87 -14.95 1.57
C GLY A 589 -7.00 -14.08 0.64
N SER A 590 -7.15 -12.75 0.71
CA SER A 590 -6.44 -11.81 -0.17
C SER A 590 -5.33 -11.05 0.55
N ILE A 591 -4.09 -11.14 0.05
CA ILE A 591 -2.95 -10.34 0.57
C ILE A 591 -3.22 -8.84 0.42
N GLY A 592 -3.80 -8.42 -0.71
CA GLY A 592 -4.13 -7.01 -0.91
C GLY A 592 -5.20 -6.50 0.05
N ALA A 593 -6.09 -7.38 0.54
CA ALA A 593 -7.05 -6.98 1.56
C ALA A 593 -6.40 -6.82 2.96
N CYS A 594 -5.40 -7.65 3.30
CA CYS A 594 -4.60 -7.44 4.51
C CYS A 594 -3.77 -6.15 4.44
N ALA A 595 -3.17 -5.85 3.29
CA ALA A 595 -2.44 -4.60 3.09
C ALA A 595 -3.37 -3.37 3.20
N ALA A 596 -4.56 -3.43 2.60
CA ALA A 596 -5.57 -2.38 2.75
C ALA A 596 -6.05 -2.24 4.22
N ALA A 597 -6.23 -3.35 4.94
CA ALA A 597 -6.50 -3.31 6.38
C ALA A 597 -5.35 -2.65 7.15
N GLY A 598 -4.10 -2.91 6.77
CA GLY A 598 -2.94 -2.30 7.41
C GLY A 598 -2.85 -0.80 7.23
N LEU A 599 -3.17 -0.29 6.03
CA LEU A 599 -3.27 1.16 5.82
C LEU A 599 -4.42 1.79 6.63
N ALA A 600 -5.59 1.15 6.63
CA ALA A 600 -6.71 1.62 7.46
C ALA A 600 -6.36 1.56 8.97
N PHE A 601 -5.61 0.56 9.40
CA PHE A 601 -5.18 0.42 10.79
C PHE A 601 -4.13 1.47 11.16
N ALA A 602 -3.22 1.81 10.25
CA ALA A 602 -2.28 2.92 10.44
C ALA A 602 -3.01 4.26 10.57
N VAL A 603 -4.02 4.52 9.73
CA VAL A 603 -4.88 5.72 9.86
C VAL A 603 -5.63 5.71 11.19
N ALA A 604 -6.17 4.57 11.61
CA ALA A 604 -6.84 4.46 12.90
C ALA A 604 -5.91 4.74 14.09
N CYS A 605 -4.70 4.18 14.08
CA CYS A 605 -3.69 4.40 15.13
C CYS A 605 -3.13 5.83 15.12
N ALA A 606 -3.05 6.48 13.95
CA ALA A 606 -2.64 7.87 13.87
C ALA A 606 -3.68 8.82 14.48
N GLY A 607 -4.97 8.51 14.35
CA GLY A 607 -6.04 9.26 15.02
C GLY A 607 -6.21 8.92 16.50
N ALA A 608 -6.02 7.66 16.88
CA ALA A 608 -6.07 7.22 18.27
C ALA A 608 -4.95 6.20 18.55
N PRO A 609 -3.78 6.65 19.07
CA PRO A 609 -2.62 5.80 19.34
C PRO A 609 -2.93 4.55 20.18
N LEU A 610 -3.93 4.62 21.07
CA LEU A 610 -4.35 3.50 21.94
C LEU A 610 -4.82 2.27 21.15
N LEU A 611 -5.26 2.47 19.91
CA LEU A 611 -5.69 1.38 19.04
C LEU A 611 -4.51 0.49 18.59
N LEU A 612 -3.27 0.97 18.67
CA LEU A 612 -2.09 0.18 18.34
C LEU A 612 -1.93 -1.01 19.30
N PRO A 613 -1.78 -0.83 20.63
CA PRO A 613 -1.63 -1.96 21.55
C PRO A 613 -2.88 -2.87 21.56
N LEU A 614 -4.10 -2.30 21.59
CA LEU A 614 -5.34 -3.08 21.53
C LEU A 614 -5.44 -3.91 20.23
N GLY A 615 -5.09 -3.30 19.10
CA GLY A 615 -5.10 -3.94 17.79
C GLY A 615 -4.05 -5.04 17.67
N LEU A 616 -2.84 -4.85 18.22
CA LEU A 616 -1.80 -5.88 18.24
C LEU A 616 -2.22 -7.10 19.08
N VAL A 617 -2.79 -6.87 20.27
CA VAL A 617 -3.37 -7.95 21.10
C VAL A 617 -4.47 -8.69 20.34
N LEU A 618 -5.38 -7.97 19.69
CA LEU A 618 -6.45 -8.58 18.90
C LEU A 618 -5.92 -9.40 17.72
N LEU A 619 -4.94 -8.88 16.98
CA LEU A 619 -4.31 -9.60 15.86
C LEU A 619 -3.59 -10.86 16.35
N ALA A 620 -2.92 -10.81 17.50
CA ALA A 620 -2.29 -11.96 18.14
C ALA A 620 -3.32 -13.01 18.56
N VAL A 621 -4.39 -12.61 19.24
CA VAL A 621 -5.46 -13.54 19.63
C VAL A 621 -6.15 -14.12 18.40
N LEU A 622 -6.41 -13.34 17.35
CA LEU A 622 -6.97 -13.84 16.09
C LEU A 622 -6.04 -14.85 15.41
N ALA A 623 -4.72 -14.60 15.42
CA ALA A 623 -3.73 -15.54 14.89
C ALA A 623 -3.74 -16.88 15.67
N LEU A 624 -3.93 -16.83 17.00
CA LEU A 624 -3.99 -18.00 17.88
C LEU A 624 -5.32 -18.76 17.78
N ALA A 625 -6.45 -18.05 17.69
CA ALA A 625 -7.81 -18.62 17.72
C ALA A 625 -8.24 -19.29 16.41
N LEU A 626 -7.66 -18.90 15.27
CA LEU A 626 -7.93 -19.57 13.99
C LEU A 626 -7.46 -21.04 14.05
N PRO A 627 -8.17 -22.02 13.45
CA PRO A 627 -7.79 -23.44 13.56
C PRO A 627 -6.50 -23.81 12.81
N ARG A 628 -5.59 -24.56 13.45
CA ARG A 628 -4.26 -24.96 12.92
C ARG A 628 -4.33 -26.02 11.81
N ARG A 629 -5.42 -26.79 11.65
CA ARG A 629 -5.40 -28.00 10.79
C ARG A 629 -5.58 -27.79 9.28
N ALA A 630 -5.85 -26.58 8.80
CA ALA A 630 -5.96 -26.34 7.35
C ALA A 630 -4.68 -25.69 6.80
N ARG A 631 -3.94 -26.39 5.93
CA ARG A 631 -2.80 -25.82 5.15
C ARG A 631 -3.13 -24.47 4.49
N ARG A 632 -4.40 -24.23 4.16
CA ARG A 632 -4.91 -22.97 3.58
C ARG A 632 -4.99 -21.79 4.56
N LEU A 633 -5.14 -22.05 5.87
CA LEU A 633 -5.21 -21.03 6.93
C LEU A 633 -3.83 -20.62 7.46
N HIS A 634 -2.82 -21.50 7.37
CA HIS A 634 -1.43 -21.16 7.75
C HIS A 634 -0.88 -19.98 6.92
N ALA A 635 -1.17 -19.95 5.62
CA ALA A 635 -0.84 -18.81 4.78
C ALA A 635 -1.63 -17.54 5.13
N GLY A 636 -2.78 -17.66 5.81
CA GLY A 636 -3.62 -16.55 6.26
C GLY A 636 -3.08 -15.86 7.53
N ARG A 637 -2.55 -16.63 8.49
CA ARG A 637 -1.99 -16.08 9.74
C ARG A 637 -0.79 -15.17 9.51
N GLY A 638 0.17 -15.60 8.68
CA GLY A 638 1.35 -14.79 8.35
C GLY A 638 1.00 -13.46 7.66
N ARG A 639 -0.21 -13.34 7.09
CA ARG A 639 -0.67 -12.09 6.47
C ARG A 639 -1.21 -11.08 7.47
N LEU A 640 -1.55 -11.50 8.69
CA LEU A 640 -1.99 -10.56 9.74
C LEU A 640 -0.87 -9.60 10.14
N VAL A 641 0.39 -10.01 9.99
CA VAL A 641 1.56 -9.13 10.17
C VAL A 641 1.49 -7.91 9.24
N LEU A 642 0.95 -8.05 8.02
CA LEU A 642 0.77 -6.93 7.08
C LEU A 642 -0.25 -5.90 7.57
N VAL A 643 -1.08 -6.23 8.57
CA VAL A 643 -2.01 -5.28 9.19
C VAL A 643 -1.28 -4.38 10.18
N ALA A 644 -0.33 -4.92 10.95
CA ALA A 644 0.41 -4.17 11.96
C ALA A 644 1.54 -3.31 11.41
N VAL A 645 2.26 -3.82 10.39
CA VAL A 645 3.49 -3.20 9.86
C VAL A 645 3.34 -1.72 9.45
N PRO A 646 2.27 -1.30 8.74
CA PRO A 646 2.11 0.11 8.36
C PRO A 646 1.93 1.04 9.56
N ALA A 647 1.21 0.60 10.59
CA ALA A 647 0.98 1.39 11.81
C ALA A 647 2.28 1.55 12.61
N LEU A 648 3.06 0.46 12.74
CA LEU A 648 4.37 0.48 13.40
C LEU A 648 5.38 1.38 12.67
N ALA A 649 5.38 1.36 11.34
CA ALA A 649 6.24 2.25 10.57
C ALA A 649 5.83 3.74 10.74
N LEU A 650 4.53 4.03 10.71
CA LEU A 650 3.98 5.37 10.84
C LEU A 650 4.23 5.97 12.23
N LEU A 651 3.85 5.27 13.30
CA LEU A 651 3.97 5.74 14.68
C LEU A 651 5.38 5.56 15.26
N GLY A 652 6.22 4.72 14.65
CA GLY A 652 7.54 4.32 15.14
C GLY A 652 8.39 5.46 15.69
N PRO A 653 8.68 6.54 14.94
CA PRO A 653 9.54 7.63 15.41
C PRO A 653 9.01 8.28 16.67
N TRP A 654 7.69 8.50 16.69
CA TRP A 654 7.00 9.21 17.76
C TRP A 654 6.98 8.38 19.05
N LEU A 655 6.79 7.05 18.93
CA LEU A 655 6.85 6.13 20.06
C LEU A 655 8.29 5.87 20.56
N THR A 656 9.30 6.03 19.71
CA THR A 656 10.70 5.88 20.12
C THR A 656 11.31 7.16 20.66
N ALA A 657 10.72 8.33 20.38
CA ALA A 657 11.22 9.64 20.79
C ALA A 657 11.58 9.72 22.29
N PRO A 658 10.75 9.20 23.23
CA PRO A 658 11.07 9.23 24.66
C PRO A 658 12.35 8.48 25.05
N PHE A 659 12.83 7.55 24.23
CA PHE A 659 14.03 6.75 24.51
C PHE A 659 15.28 7.27 23.80
N THR A 660 15.13 8.26 22.92
CA THR A 660 16.19 8.76 22.06
C THR A 660 16.62 10.19 22.38
N SER A 661 15.80 10.95 23.10
CA SER A 661 16.16 12.30 23.56
C SER A 661 17.11 12.24 24.75
N ALA A 662 18.00 13.23 24.88
CA ALA A 662 18.98 13.32 25.97
C ALA A 662 18.33 13.39 27.37
N ALA A 663 17.06 13.80 27.45
CA ALA A 663 16.25 13.85 28.66
C ALA A 663 15.61 12.50 29.06
N GLY A 664 15.69 11.46 28.21
CA GLY A 664 14.84 10.27 28.28
C GLY A 664 15.37 9.04 29.04
N ALA A 665 16.44 9.15 29.83
CA ALA A 665 17.00 8.00 30.54
C ALA A 665 16.09 7.51 31.69
N ASP A 666 15.39 8.42 32.36
CA ASP A 666 14.47 8.13 33.46
C ASP A 666 13.02 8.44 33.03
N GLY A 667 12.09 7.51 33.22
CA GLY A 667 10.66 7.73 32.94
C GLY A 667 10.19 7.56 31.48
N GLY A 668 11.07 7.20 30.53
CA GLY A 668 10.70 7.05 29.11
C GLY A 668 9.57 6.02 28.85
N ALA A 669 9.44 4.99 29.70
CA ALA A 669 8.34 4.03 29.61
C ALA A 669 6.98 4.65 30.01
N ASP A 670 6.96 5.52 31.02
CA ASP A 670 5.75 6.22 31.46
C ASP A 670 5.32 7.24 30.39
N GLN A 671 6.28 7.95 29.79
CA GLN A 671 6.02 8.84 28.66
C GLN A 671 5.48 8.08 27.44
N LEU A 672 6.04 6.91 27.13
CA LEU A 672 5.52 6.04 26.06
C LEU A 672 4.05 5.67 26.32
N VAL A 673 3.69 5.35 27.57
CA VAL A 673 2.30 5.06 27.94
C VAL A 673 1.41 6.29 27.74
N ARG A 674 1.85 7.48 28.19
CA ARG A 674 1.10 8.74 27.98
C ARG A 674 0.90 9.03 26.49
N LEU A 675 1.94 8.89 25.66
CA LEU A 675 1.83 9.05 24.20
C LEU A 675 0.88 8.02 23.60
N LEU A 676 0.94 6.74 24.00
CA LEU A 676 0.00 5.75 23.48
C LEU A 676 -1.46 6.02 23.86
N LEU A 677 -1.71 6.83 24.88
CA LEU A 677 -3.04 7.12 25.41
C LEU A 677 -3.50 8.55 25.11
N SER A 678 -2.62 9.44 24.65
CA SER A 678 -2.98 10.80 24.30
C SER A 678 -3.79 10.87 23.01
N GLU A 679 -4.59 11.94 22.91
CA GLU A 679 -5.36 12.24 21.70
C GLU A 679 -4.75 13.43 20.95
N PRO A 680 -4.80 13.41 19.61
CA PRO A 680 -4.48 14.58 18.81
C PRO A 680 -5.46 15.73 19.06
N GLY A 681 -4.93 16.92 19.36
CA GLY A 681 -5.74 18.11 19.63
C GLY A 681 -5.42 18.79 20.96
N ALA A 682 -6.31 19.69 21.36
CA ALA A 682 -6.29 20.24 22.72
C ALA A 682 -6.78 19.17 23.70
N VAL A 683 -6.25 19.21 24.93
CA VAL A 683 -6.77 18.42 26.04
C VAL A 683 -7.96 19.18 26.62
N GLU A 684 -9.06 18.47 26.81
CA GLU A 684 -10.32 19.04 27.27
C GLU A 684 -10.83 18.14 28.40
N ALA A 685 -11.04 18.73 29.58
CA ALA A 685 -11.54 18.02 30.75
C ALA A 685 -12.94 17.46 30.49
N PHE A 686 -13.19 16.26 31.03
CA PHE A 686 -14.49 15.61 30.88
C PHE A 686 -14.87 14.80 32.12
N THR A 687 -16.17 14.60 32.29
CA THR A 687 -16.71 13.76 33.36
C THR A 687 -16.75 12.30 32.93
N VAL A 688 -15.96 11.46 33.62
CA VAL A 688 -15.85 10.04 33.31
C VAL A 688 -17.21 9.37 33.52
N ALA A 689 -17.70 8.69 32.48
CA ALA A 689 -18.92 7.88 32.57
C ALA A 689 -18.76 6.76 33.60
N SER A 690 -19.81 6.49 34.38
CA SER A 690 -19.84 5.33 35.26
C SER A 690 -19.77 4.02 34.46
N PRO A 691 -19.21 2.91 35.01
CA PRO A 691 -18.94 1.70 34.24
C PRO A 691 -20.16 1.10 33.52
N TRP A 692 -21.36 1.25 34.07
CA TRP A 692 -22.59 0.76 33.43
C TRP A 692 -23.05 1.64 32.26
N GLN A 693 -22.77 2.95 32.28
CA GLN A 693 -22.98 3.85 31.15
C GLN A 693 -22.00 3.55 30.02
N SER A 694 -20.72 3.29 30.35
CA SER A 694 -19.73 2.82 29.37
C SER A 694 -20.11 1.47 28.76
N ALA A 695 -20.72 0.56 29.54
CA ALA A 695 -21.26 -0.70 29.03
C ALA A 695 -22.41 -0.49 28.03
N LEU A 696 -23.12 0.64 28.13
CA LEU A 696 -24.08 1.13 27.14
C LEU A 696 -23.43 2.03 26.07
N LEU A 697 -22.11 2.04 25.95
CA LEU A 697 -21.34 2.75 24.93
C LEU A 697 -21.38 4.29 25.04
N TRP A 698 -21.67 4.85 26.21
CA TRP A 698 -21.50 6.27 26.49
C TRP A 698 -20.06 6.59 26.95
N PRO A 699 -19.35 7.53 26.29
CA PRO A 699 -18.01 7.95 26.71
C PRO A 699 -18.01 8.89 27.93
N LEU A 700 -19.04 9.72 28.04
CA LEU A 700 -19.22 10.78 29.02
C LEU A 700 -20.40 10.45 29.94
N ASP A 701 -20.43 11.02 31.15
CA ASP A 701 -21.66 11.03 31.96
C ASP A 701 -22.73 11.88 31.24
N PRO A 702 -23.80 11.28 30.71
CA PRO A 702 -24.76 12.02 29.91
C PRO A 702 -25.62 12.92 30.79
N ALA A 703 -25.65 14.21 30.46
CA ALA A 703 -26.60 15.13 31.08
C ALA A 703 -28.06 14.71 30.75
N PRO A 704 -28.97 14.76 31.73
CA PRO A 704 -30.39 14.50 31.47
C PRO A 704 -30.91 15.57 30.51
N VAL A 705 -31.70 15.15 29.51
CA VAL A 705 -32.29 16.08 28.56
C VAL A 705 -33.37 16.89 29.28
N THR A 706 -33.04 18.14 29.61
CA THR A 706 -33.81 18.99 30.55
C THR A 706 -35.18 19.41 30.04
N TRP A 707 -35.39 19.43 28.71
CA TRP A 707 -36.69 19.74 28.10
C TRP A 707 -37.59 18.49 27.93
N LEU A 708 -37.09 17.29 28.21
CA LEU A 708 -37.92 16.09 28.28
C LEU A 708 -38.52 15.93 29.69
N PRO A 709 -39.74 15.37 29.82
CA PRO A 709 -40.25 14.95 31.12
C PRO A 709 -39.24 14.05 31.83
N SER A 710 -39.12 14.15 33.16
CA SER A 710 -38.11 13.42 33.95
C SER A 710 -38.09 11.90 33.70
N ALA A 711 -39.24 11.30 33.40
CA ALA A 711 -39.36 9.89 33.02
C ALA A 711 -38.68 9.52 31.68
N LEU A 712 -38.48 10.50 30.79
CA LEU A 712 -37.88 10.37 29.46
C LEU A 712 -36.52 11.07 29.35
N ALA A 713 -36.06 11.78 30.38
CA ALA A 713 -34.79 12.51 30.37
C ALA A 713 -33.58 11.60 30.13
N TRP A 714 -33.69 10.32 30.48
CA TRP A 714 -32.68 9.28 30.27
C TRP A 714 -32.93 8.41 29.02
N LEU A 715 -33.94 8.75 28.22
CA LEU A 715 -34.25 8.04 26.98
C LEU A 715 -33.03 7.90 26.06
N PRO A 716 -32.13 8.92 25.90
CA PRO A 716 -30.92 8.77 25.10
C PRO A 716 -30.08 7.56 25.51
N LEU A 717 -29.85 7.37 26.81
CA LEU A 717 -29.06 6.29 27.40
C LEU A 717 -29.63 4.90 27.07
N ALA A 718 -30.95 4.80 26.93
CA ALA A 718 -31.62 3.57 26.53
C ALA A 718 -31.43 3.20 25.04
N LEU A 719 -30.91 4.11 24.20
CA LEU A 719 -30.86 3.93 22.73
C LEU A 719 -29.73 3.03 22.25
N ALA A 720 -28.67 2.85 23.05
CA ALA A 720 -27.65 1.83 22.76
C ALA A 720 -27.99 0.46 23.33
N ALA A 721 -28.94 0.38 24.28
CA ALA A 721 -29.34 -0.89 24.90
C ALA A 721 -29.76 -1.95 23.86
N PRO A 722 -30.48 -1.64 22.75
CA PRO A 722 -30.78 -2.63 21.73
C PRO A 722 -29.56 -3.27 21.07
N VAL A 723 -28.47 -2.52 20.88
CA VAL A 723 -27.22 -3.03 20.31
C VAL A 723 -26.57 -4.02 21.29
N VAL A 724 -26.47 -3.63 22.56
CA VAL A 724 -25.91 -4.47 23.64
C VAL A 724 -26.75 -5.73 23.85
N LEU A 725 -28.08 -5.60 23.92
CA LEU A 725 -29.00 -6.73 24.05
C LEU A 725 -28.93 -7.67 22.83
N ALA A 726 -28.80 -7.14 21.62
CA ALA A 726 -28.61 -7.96 20.42
C ALA A 726 -27.26 -8.71 20.45
N ALA A 727 -26.20 -8.07 20.96
CA ALA A 727 -24.91 -8.71 21.16
C ALA A 727 -24.98 -9.81 22.25
N LEU A 728 -25.70 -9.58 23.34
CA LEU A 728 -25.91 -10.58 24.40
C LEU A 728 -26.71 -11.78 23.88
N ALA A 729 -27.79 -11.53 23.13
CA ALA A 729 -28.56 -12.58 22.48
C ALA A 729 -27.72 -13.39 21.47
N ALA A 730 -26.66 -12.80 20.89
CA ALA A 730 -25.75 -13.50 19.99
C ALA A 730 -25.01 -14.66 20.67
N LEU A 731 -24.76 -14.60 21.98
CA LEU A 731 -24.09 -15.68 22.74
C LEU A 731 -24.89 -16.99 22.73
N LEU A 732 -26.20 -16.93 22.51
CA LEU A 732 -27.08 -18.09 22.37
C LEU A 732 -26.91 -18.80 21.01
N ARG A 733 -25.95 -18.39 20.17
CA ARG A 733 -25.66 -19.02 18.86
C ARG A 733 -24.60 -20.11 18.99
N GLY A 734 -25.00 -21.34 18.65
CA GLY A 734 -24.09 -22.48 18.48
C GLY A 734 -23.61 -22.70 17.03
N GLY A 735 -22.69 -23.65 16.85
CA GLY A 735 -22.18 -24.09 15.55
C GLY A 735 -21.08 -23.19 14.98
N ALA A 736 -20.93 -23.16 13.65
CA ALA A 736 -19.84 -22.45 12.96
C ALA A 736 -19.84 -20.92 13.17
N GLN A 737 -20.98 -20.33 13.55
CA GLN A 737 -21.10 -18.89 13.86
C GLN A 737 -20.57 -18.53 15.25
N ALA A 738 -20.48 -19.49 16.17
CA ALA A 738 -20.11 -19.23 17.56
C ALA A 738 -18.68 -18.68 17.71
N VAL A 739 -17.75 -19.09 16.85
CA VAL A 739 -16.37 -18.59 16.86
C VAL A 739 -16.33 -17.11 16.53
N THR A 740 -17.03 -16.67 15.48
CA THR A 740 -17.08 -15.25 15.10
C THR A 740 -17.77 -14.41 16.17
N VAL A 741 -18.83 -14.92 16.79
CA VAL A 741 -19.52 -14.24 17.90
C VAL A 741 -18.58 -14.08 19.11
N ARG A 742 -17.82 -15.13 19.48
CA ARG A 742 -16.84 -15.07 20.57
C ARG A 742 -15.70 -14.09 20.29
N ILE A 743 -15.23 -14.00 19.04
CA ILE A 743 -14.23 -13.00 18.64
C ILE A 743 -14.81 -11.58 18.79
N GLY A 744 -16.06 -11.36 18.36
CA GLY A 744 -16.76 -10.08 18.54
C GLY A 744 -16.91 -9.71 20.02
N TRP A 745 -17.24 -10.68 20.88
CA TRP A 745 -17.34 -10.47 22.33
C TRP A 745 -16.01 -10.25 23.02
N LEU A 746 -14.96 -10.98 22.63
CA LEU A 746 -13.61 -10.75 23.13
C LEU A 746 -13.17 -9.31 22.80
N LEU A 747 -13.42 -8.87 21.57
CA LEU A 747 -13.16 -7.50 21.15
C LEU A 747 -13.94 -6.49 22.01
N ALA A 748 -15.24 -6.73 22.20
CA ALA A 748 -16.10 -5.86 22.98
C ALA A 748 -15.68 -5.75 24.45
N VAL A 749 -15.37 -6.86 25.10
CA VAL A 749 -15.00 -6.90 26.53
C VAL A 749 -13.62 -6.30 26.74
N LEU A 750 -12.63 -6.62 25.91
CA LEU A 750 -11.29 -6.03 26.01
C LEU A 750 -11.35 -4.51 25.84
N ALA A 751 -12.11 -4.04 24.84
CA ALA A 751 -12.25 -2.62 24.56
C ALA A 751 -13.07 -1.89 25.64
N LEU A 752 -14.11 -2.53 26.20
CA LEU A 752 -14.88 -1.97 27.31
C LEU A 752 -14.05 -1.88 28.60
N ALA A 753 -13.23 -2.90 28.88
CA ALA A 753 -12.30 -2.85 30.02
C ALA A 753 -11.31 -1.70 29.87
N ALA A 754 -10.78 -1.48 28.66
CA ALA A 754 -9.94 -0.32 28.36
C ALA A 754 -10.70 1.00 28.55
N ALA A 755 -11.93 1.12 28.03
CA ALA A 755 -12.74 2.33 28.18
C ALA A 755 -13.06 2.71 29.64
N VAL A 756 -13.13 1.73 30.56
CA VAL A 756 -13.39 1.97 31.99
C VAL A 756 -12.10 2.27 32.77
N THR A 757 -10.97 1.71 32.36
CA THR A 757 -9.71 1.80 33.13
C THR A 757 -8.76 2.89 32.65
N LEU A 758 -8.69 3.14 31.34
CA LEU A 758 -7.77 4.12 30.76
C LEU A 758 -8.06 5.58 31.16
N PRO A 759 -9.31 6.02 31.41
CA PRO A 759 -9.56 7.38 31.91
C PRO A 759 -8.87 7.70 33.25
N LEU A 760 -8.38 6.69 33.98
CA LEU A 760 -7.59 6.87 35.19
C LEU A 760 -6.12 7.28 34.92
N VAL A 761 -5.68 7.20 33.68
CA VAL A 761 -4.31 7.55 33.27
C VAL A 761 -4.28 8.99 32.78
N GLY A 762 -3.50 9.84 33.46
CA GLY A 762 -3.33 11.24 33.08
C GLY A 762 -2.52 11.38 31.79
N VAL A 763 -3.00 12.16 30.84
CA VAL A 763 -2.36 12.34 29.51
C VAL A 763 -2.02 13.80 29.18
N GLY A 764 -2.58 14.76 29.91
CA GLY A 764 -2.21 16.17 29.82
C GLY A 764 -2.89 16.99 30.92
N THR A 765 -2.81 18.31 30.81
CA THR A 765 -3.43 19.25 31.75
C THR A 765 -4.49 20.08 31.07
N ASP A 766 -5.46 20.53 31.87
CA ASP A 766 -6.45 21.54 31.50
C ASP A 766 -6.56 22.55 32.67
N VAL A 767 -6.92 23.78 32.34
CA VAL A 767 -7.01 24.88 33.30
C VAL A 767 -8.47 25.28 33.43
N ASP A 768 -9.08 24.91 34.54
CA ASP A 768 -10.47 25.27 34.86
C ASP A 768 -10.49 26.17 36.11
N GLY A 769 -11.13 27.35 36.00
CA GLY A 769 -11.21 28.32 37.09
C GLY A 769 -9.85 28.72 37.68
N GLY A 770 -8.81 28.82 36.85
CA GLY A 770 -7.45 29.20 37.27
C GLY A 770 -6.65 28.09 37.95
N VAL A 771 -7.23 26.89 38.11
CA VAL A 771 -6.53 25.72 38.69
C VAL A 771 -6.17 24.75 37.59
N GLU A 772 -4.87 24.51 37.43
CA GLU A 772 -4.37 23.50 36.52
C GLU A 772 -4.60 22.10 37.11
N SER A 773 -5.21 21.21 36.33
CA SER A 773 -5.54 19.85 36.75
C SER A 773 -5.18 18.82 35.68
N SER A 774 -4.86 17.60 36.10
CA SER A 774 -4.55 16.51 35.17
C SER A 774 -5.83 15.93 34.56
N VAL A 775 -5.85 15.78 33.23
CA VAL A 775 -6.95 15.17 32.50
C VAL A 775 -6.61 13.74 32.09
N GLY A 776 -7.59 12.85 32.25
CA GLY A 776 -7.50 11.44 31.93
C GLY A 776 -7.61 11.12 30.44
N THR A 777 -7.33 9.87 30.07
CA THR A 777 -7.46 9.39 28.68
C THR A 777 -8.91 9.35 28.23
N TRP A 778 -9.20 9.89 27.05
CA TRP A 778 -10.53 9.81 26.44
C TRP A 778 -10.94 8.36 26.08
N PRO A 779 -12.12 7.87 26.52
CA PRO A 779 -12.54 6.49 26.28
C PRO A 779 -13.15 6.24 24.88
N GLY A 780 -13.42 7.27 24.07
CA GLY A 780 -14.19 7.16 22.82
C GLY A 780 -13.66 6.15 21.79
N PRO A 781 -12.36 6.12 21.45
CA PRO A 781 -11.81 5.13 20.52
C PRO A 781 -11.94 3.69 21.03
N ALA A 782 -11.78 3.47 22.34
CA ALA A 782 -12.00 2.17 22.96
C ALA A 782 -13.50 1.77 22.87
N LEU A 783 -14.43 2.68 23.14
CA LEU A 783 -15.86 2.42 22.96
C LEU A 783 -16.26 2.20 21.50
N SER A 784 -15.60 2.86 20.55
CA SER A 784 -15.78 2.59 19.12
C SER A 784 -15.36 1.17 18.76
N LEU A 785 -14.25 0.69 19.32
CA LEU A 785 -13.81 -0.70 19.17
C LEU A 785 -14.78 -1.68 19.86
N ALA A 786 -15.35 -1.31 21.01
CA ALA A 786 -16.36 -2.10 21.70
C ALA A 786 -17.65 -2.23 20.88
N LEU A 787 -18.14 -1.12 20.33
CA LEU A 787 -19.27 -1.04 19.40
C LEU A 787 -19.04 -1.93 18.18
N LEU A 788 -17.82 -1.94 17.61
CA LEU A 788 -17.48 -2.77 16.46
C LEU A 788 -17.62 -4.27 16.79
N GLY A 789 -17.14 -4.68 17.96
CA GLY A 789 -17.27 -6.04 18.47
C GLY A 789 -18.73 -6.46 18.70
N ALA A 790 -19.52 -5.60 19.33
CA ALA A 790 -20.94 -5.81 19.60
C ALA A 790 -21.75 -5.92 18.29
N LEU A 791 -21.53 -5.01 17.34
CA LEU A 791 -22.20 -5.03 16.04
C LEU A 791 -21.79 -6.24 15.20
N LEU A 792 -20.53 -6.68 15.27
CA LEU A 792 -20.08 -7.91 14.61
C LEU A 792 -20.82 -9.13 15.15
N ALA A 793 -20.91 -9.28 16.48
CA ALA A 793 -21.63 -10.36 17.13
C ALA A 793 -23.12 -10.35 16.75
N ALA A 794 -23.77 -9.19 16.85
CA ALA A 794 -25.19 -9.01 16.52
C ALA A 794 -25.47 -9.28 15.03
N ALA A 795 -24.64 -8.78 14.12
CA ALA A 795 -24.84 -8.93 12.67
C ALA A 795 -24.75 -10.40 12.22
N VAL A 796 -23.82 -11.16 12.81
CA VAL A 796 -23.67 -12.61 12.56
C VAL A 796 -24.84 -13.38 13.16
N ALA A 797 -25.32 -13.00 14.35
CA ALA A 797 -26.44 -13.66 15.00
C ALA A 797 -27.79 -13.45 14.29
N GLY A 798 -27.99 -12.28 13.68
CA GLY A 798 -29.19 -11.96 12.89
C GLY A 798 -29.29 -12.77 11.59
N GLU A 799 -28.20 -13.40 11.14
CA GLU A 799 -28.18 -14.20 9.92
C GLU A 799 -29.00 -15.50 10.06
N GLY A 800 -29.96 -15.71 9.15
CA GLY A 800 -30.80 -16.92 9.15
C GLY A 800 -31.92 -16.92 10.18
N MET A 801 -32.10 -15.84 10.95
CA MET A 801 -33.14 -15.71 11.97
C MET A 801 -34.55 -15.91 11.38
N ARG A 802 -34.85 -15.29 10.22
CA ARG A 802 -36.14 -15.46 9.52
C ARG A 802 -36.45 -16.92 9.19
N ARG A 803 -35.45 -17.69 8.72
CA ARG A 803 -35.61 -19.11 8.40
C ARG A 803 -35.87 -19.96 9.64
N ARG A 804 -35.22 -19.65 10.77
CA ARG A 804 -35.43 -20.37 12.03
C ARG A 804 -36.77 -20.05 12.67
N LEU A 805 -37.19 -18.79 12.66
CA LEU A 805 -38.49 -18.37 13.18
C LEU A 805 -39.64 -18.96 12.37
N GLY A 806 -39.50 -19.03 11.03
CA GLY A 806 -40.51 -19.65 10.17
C GLY A 806 -40.65 -21.17 10.31
N GLY A 807 -39.68 -21.85 10.93
CA GLY A 807 -39.76 -23.28 11.25
C GLY A 807 -40.21 -23.58 12.68
N ALA A 808 -40.47 -22.56 13.50
CA ALA A 808 -40.98 -22.71 14.87
C ALA A 808 -42.49 -22.42 14.92
N THR A 809 -43.21 -23.09 15.81
CA THR A 809 -44.60 -22.74 16.12
C THR A 809 -44.68 -21.36 16.79
N PHE A 810 -45.79 -20.64 16.57
CA PHE A 810 -46.00 -19.32 17.17
C PHE A 810 -45.94 -19.40 18.69
N GLY A 811 -45.07 -18.60 19.31
CA GLY A 811 -44.79 -18.65 20.75
C GLY A 811 -43.88 -17.52 21.22
N TRP A 812 -43.54 -17.49 22.52
CA TRP A 812 -42.82 -16.38 23.16
C TRP A 812 -41.51 -15.99 22.47
N ARG A 813 -40.81 -16.95 21.83
CA ARG A 813 -39.56 -16.72 21.10
C ARG A 813 -39.76 -15.86 19.85
N GLN A 814 -40.90 -15.99 19.15
CA GLN A 814 -41.21 -15.18 17.98
C GLN A 814 -41.58 -13.75 18.40
N SER A 815 -42.39 -13.60 19.45
CA SER A 815 -42.76 -12.29 20.01
C SER A 815 -41.53 -11.56 20.57
N ALA A 816 -40.70 -12.24 21.37
CA ALA A 816 -39.46 -11.66 21.92
C ALA A 816 -38.47 -11.26 20.81
N SER A 817 -38.35 -12.07 19.75
CA SER A 817 -37.51 -11.73 18.59
C SER A 817 -38.09 -10.55 17.79
N ALA A 818 -39.41 -10.45 17.65
CA ALA A 818 -40.06 -9.33 16.98
C ALA A 818 -39.86 -8.02 17.74
N VAL A 819 -40.01 -8.04 19.07
CA VAL A 819 -39.71 -6.90 19.95
C VAL A 819 -38.24 -6.50 19.85
N LEU A 820 -37.31 -7.45 19.93
CA LEU A 820 -35.87 -7.16 19.82
C LEU A 820 -35.50 -6.58 18.45
N VAL A 821 -36.11 -7.06 17.36
CA VAL A 821 -35.93 -6.50 16.01
C VAL A 821 -36.52 -5.09 15.90
N ALA A 822 -37.70 -4.85 16.50
CA ALA A 822 -38.32 -3.53 16.52
C ALA A 822 -37.47 -2.53 17.32
N LEU A 823 -37.02 -2.91 18.52
CA LEU A 823 -36.11 -2.11 19.35
C LEU A 823 -34.78 -1.83 18.63
N ALA A 824 -34.20 -2.85 17.98
CA ALA A 824 -32.99 -2.68 17.19
C ALA A 824 -33.20 -1.70 16.02
N ALA A 825 -34.35 -1.77 15.32
CA ALA A 825 -34.65 -0.86 14.22
C ALA A 825 -34.92 0.58 14.67
N LEU A 826 -35.57 0.76 15.83
CA LEU A 826 -35.95 2.07 16.37
C LEU A 826 -34.81 2.78 17.10
N GLY A 827 -33.88 2.04 17.70
CA GLY A 827 -32.78 2.59 18.51
C GLY A 827 -31.94 3.66 17.79
N PRO A 828 -31.31 3.37 16.63
CA PRO A 828 -30.52 4.37 15.90
C PRO A 828 -31.34 5.58 15.42
N ALA A 829 -32.61 5.37 15.05
CA ALA A 829 -33.48 6.45 14.60
C ALA A 829 -33.84 7.40 15.75
N ALA A 830 -34.20 6.84 16.91
CA ALA A 830 -34.42 7.64 18.11
C ALA A 830 -33.12 8.30 18.58
N GLY A 831 -31.94 7.66 18.38
CA GLY A 831 -30.63 8.24 18.66
C GLY A 831 -30.37 9.49 17.84
N ALA A 832 -30.62 9.42 16.53
CA ALA A 832 -30.55 10.58 15.66
C ALA A 832 -31.52 11.70 16.06
N VAL A 833 -32.77 11.36 16.41
CA VAL A 833 -33.78 12.36 16.80
C VAL A 833 -33.37 13.05 18.10
N THR A 834 -32.96 12.29 19.11
CA THR A 834 -32.50 12.85 20.39
C THR A 834 -31.26 13.73 20.22
N TRP A 835 -30.30 13.31 19.41
CA TRP A 835 -29.12 14.10 19.06
C TRP A 835 -29.49 15.42 18.37
N VAL A 836 -30.31 15.36 17.32
CA VAL A 836 -30.77 16.55 16.58
C VAL A 836 -31.48 17.53 17.52
N LEU A 837 -32.36 17.01 18.38
CA LEU A 837 -33.10 17.85 19.31
C LEU A 837 -32.18 18.47 20.38
N ALA A 838 -31.20 17.71 20.90
CA ALA A 838 -30.22 18.22 21.86
C ALA A 838 -29.41 19.40 21.27
N VAL A 839 -28.81 19.21 20.10
CA VAL A 839 -28.03 20.26 19.39
C VAL A 839 -28.89 21.48 19.05
N ARG A 840 -30.19 21.28 18.76
CA ARG A 840 -31.11 22.37 18.43
C ARG A 840 -31.64 23.10 19.66
N SER A 841 -31.78 22.42 20.79
CA SER A 841 -32.27 23.00 22.04
C SER A 841 -31.21 23.76 22.80
N ASP A 842 -29.97 23.29 22.73
CA ASP A 842 -28.83 23.84 23.47
C ASP A 842 -27.60 23.89 22.56
N PRO A 843 -27.18 25.10 22.12
CA PRO A 843 -25.97 25.28 21.32
C PRO A 843 -24.71 24.77 22.03
N GLY A 844 -24.68 24.73 23.36
CA GLY A 844 -23.53 24.26 24.15
C GLY A 844 -23.27 22.76 24.06
N VAL A 845 -24.18 21.98 23.47
CA VAL A 845 -23.96 20.54 23.17
C VAL A 845 -22.86 20.35 22.12
N VAL A 846 -22.58 21.37 21.32
CA VAL A 846 -21.55 21.34 20.28
C VAL A 846 -20.54 22.43 20.59
N GLU A 847 -19.38 22.04 21.11
CA GLU A 847 -18.33 22.97 21.52
C GLU A 847 -17.58 23.58 20.33
N VAL A 848 -17.59 22.89 19.18
CA VAL A 848 -16.97 23.40 17.95
C VAL A 848 -17.79 24.53 17.34
N ALA A 849 -17.13 25.68 17.17
CA ALA A 849 -17.69 26.89 16.60
C ALA A 849 -16.83 27.45 15.45
N ALA A 850 -17.37 28.46 14.77
CA ALA A 850 -16.60 29.27 13.83
C ALA A 850 -15.54 30.08 14.62
N ARG A 851 -14.30 30.12 14.13
CA ARG A 851 -13.24 30.94 14.75
C ARG A 851 -13.56 32.43 14.76
N GLY A 852 -14.33 32.91 13.78
CA GLY A 852 -14.65 34.33 13.69
C GLY A 852 -13.44 35.14 13.23
N ALA A 853 -12.95 36.06 14.08
CA ALA A 853 -11.78 36.88 13.79
C ALA A 853 -10.48 36.07 13.99
N ASP A 854 -9.45 36.38 13.19
CA ASP A 854 -8.13 35.79 13.33
C ASP A 854 -7.54 36.16 14.72
N PRO A 855 -7.06 35.19 15.54
CA PRO A 855 -6.50 35.46 16.86
C PRO A 855 -5.26 36.35 16.80
N VAL A 856 -4.48 36.24 15.72
CA VAL A 856 -3.32 37.07 15.48
C VAL A 856 -3.66 38.15 14.43
N PRO A 857 -3.53 39.43 14.79
CA PRO A 857 -3.72 40.54 13.86
C PRO A 857 -2.74 40.48 12.67
N ALA A 858 -3.09 41.17 11.58
CA ALA A 858 -2.27 41.20 10.36
C ALA A 858 -0.79 41.58 10.61
N LEU A 859 -0.51 42.53 11.52
CA LEU A 859 0.85 42.90 11.90
C LEU A 859 1.61 41.73 12.54
N GLY A 860 1.00 41.02 13.49
CA GLY A 860 1.60 39.86 14.13
C GLY A 860 1.90 38.74 13.13
N ARG A 861 0.96 38.46 12.22
CA ARG A 861 1.15 37.45 11.15
C ARG A 861 2.25 37.85 10.17
N GLN A 862 2.35 39.13 9.83
CA GLN A 862 3.43 39.63 8.97
C GLN A 862 4.79 39.40 9.62
N VAL A 863 4.91 39.64 10.93
CA VAL A 863 6.18 39.45 11.66
C VAL A 863 6.52 37.96 11.81
N GLN A 864 5.53 37.09 12.02
CA GLN A 864 5.73 35.63 12.06
C GLN A 864 6.24 35.04 10.75
N VAL A 865 5.81 35.58 9.61
CA VAL A 865 6.22 35.12 8.26
C VAL A 865 7.46 35.86 7.74
N SER A 866 7.98 36.84 8.49
CA SER A 866 9.15 37.63 8.11
C SER A 866 10.45 36.83 8.13
N ALA A 867 11.52 37.39 7.55
CA ALA A 867 12.87 36.80 7.61
C ALA A 867 13.37 36.62 9.06
N ALA A 868 12.90 37.44 10.00
CA ALA A 868 13.23 37.34 11.42
C ALA A 868 12.50 36.19 12.13
N SER A 869 11.39 35.69 11.56
CA SER A 869 10.50 34.67 12.16
C SER A 869 10.14 34.98 13.61
N ALA A 870 9.86 36.24 13.91
CA ALA A 870 9.57 36.70 15.26
C ALA A 870 8.20 36.20 15.75
N ARG A 871 8.01 36.23 17.07
CA ARG A 871 6.87 35.59 17.75
C ARG A 871 5.89 36.60 18.29
N VAL A 872 4.67 36.11 18.53
CA VAL A 872 3.59 36.88 19.15
C VAL A 872 3.34 36.31 20.53
N LEU A 873 3.40 37.16 21.55
CA LEU A 873 3.05 36.81 22.92
C LEU A 873 1.56 37.11 23.14
N SER A 874 0.75 36.09 23.41
CA SER A 874 -0.65 36.23 23.79
C SER A 874 -0.78 36.23 25.30
N LEU A 875 -1.46 37.24 25.83
CA LEU A 875 -1.78 37.40 27.24
C LEU A 875 -3.31 37.35 27.40
N THR A 876 -3.81 36.37 28.12
CA THR A 876 -5.24 36.21 28.42
C THR A 876 -5.43 36.36 29.93
N PRO A 877 -5.82 37.55 30.42
CA PRO A 877 -6.03 37.77 31.84
C PRO A 877 -7.32 37.09 32.29
N THR A 878 -7.22 36.20 33.27
CA THR A 878 -8.33 35.46 33.87
C THR A 878 -8.65 36.05 35.25
N ALA A 879 -9.69 35.55 35.92
CA ALA A 879 -10.07 36.04 37.26
C ALA A 879 -8.96 35.82 38.32
N ASP A 880 -8.16 34.77 38.15
CA ASP A 880 -7.19 34.30 39.15
C ASP A 880 -5.73 34.46 38.71
N GLY A 881 -5.48 34.93 37.48
CA GLY A 881 -4.12 35.07 36.95
C GLY A 881 -4.04 35.47 35.48
N LEU A 882 -2.95 35.06 34.83
CA LEU A 882 -2.64 35.38 33.45
C LEU A 882 -2.28 34.11 32.70
N ASP A 883 -3.08 33.74 31.70
CA ASP A 883 -2.76 32.67 30.76
C ASP A 883 -1.86 33.23 29.64
N VAL A 884 -0.64 32.71 29.58
CA VAL A 884 0.44 33.17 28.71
C VAL A 884 0.71 32.12 27.63
N GLN A 885 0.67 32.52 26.36
CA GLN A 885 1.07 31.67 25.24
C GLN A 885 1.97 32.39 24.26
N LEU A 886 2.94 31.66 23.72
CA LEU A 886 3.87 32.15 22.70
C LEU A 886 3.56 31.51 21.35
N TRP A 887 3.11 32.33 20.38
CA TRP A 887 2.60 31.87 19.10
C TRP A 887 3.55 32.15 17.94
N ARG A 888 3.66 31.16 17.06
CA ARG A 888 4.39 31.22 15.78
C ARG A 888 3.49 31.16 14.55
N ALA A 889 2.19 30.97 14.77
CA ALA A 889 1.15 30.94 13.76
C ALA A 889 -0.05 31.77 14.24
N ASP A 890 -1.16 31.68 13.52
CA ASP A 890 -2.39 32.44 13.78
C ASP A 890 -3.19 31.87 14.97
N GLY A 891 -2.61 31.97 16.17
CA GLY A 891 -3.16 31.41 17.40
C GLY A 891 -2.73 29.97 17.66
N PRO A 892 -3.40 29.28 18.60
CA PRO A 892 -3.17 27.87 18.91
C PRO A 892 -3.34 27.00 17.66
N GLN A 893 -2.48 26.00 17.47
CA GLN A 893 -2.49 25.11 16.30
C GLN A 893 -2.52 23.64 16.72
N LEU A 894 -3.01 22.76 15.85
CA LEU A 894 -3.07 21.31 16.10
C LEU A 894 -1.72 20.69 16.47
N VAL A 895 -0.62 21.29 15.99
CA VAL A 895 0.74 20.85 16.31
C VAL A 895 1.12 21.08 17.78
N ASP A 896 0.44 22.01 18.47
CA ASP A 896 0.66 22.32 19.89
C ASP A 896 0.21 21.16 20.79
N GLY A 897 -0.74 20.35 20.33
CA GLY A 897 -1.22 19.14 21.01
C GLY A 897 -0.10 18.13 21.31
N ALA A 898 0.99 18.14 20.54
CA ALA A 898 2.14 17.27 20.79
C ALA A 898 2.85 17.54 22.13
N LEU A 899 2.67 18.73 22.73
CA LEU A 899 3.28 19.11 24.01
C LEU A 899 2.46 18.67 25.23
N THR A 900 1.20 18.28 25.04
CA THR A 900 0.26 17.97 26.13
C THR A 900 0.80 16.92 27.11
N THR A 901 1.45 15.88 26.58
CA THR A 901 2.02 14.81 27.40
C THR A 901 3.28 15.21 28.17
N LEU A 902 3.92 16.34 27.82
CA LEU A 902 5.10 16.86 28.55
C LEU A 902 4.71 17.67 29.78
N ALA A 903 3.45 18.13 29.85
CA ALA A 903 2.92 18.85 31.00
C ALA A 903 2.77 17.97 32.26
N LEU A 904 2.98 16.65 32.14
CA LEU A 904 2.87 15.70 33.25
C LEU A 904 4.15 14.91 33.44
N THR A 905 4.50 14.65 34.70
CA THR A 905 5.60 13.78 35.13
C THR A 905 5.09 12.72 36.11
N GLY A 906 6.00 11.84 36.57
CA GLY A 906 5.67 10.76 37.50
C GLY A 906 4.87 9.62 36.87
N SER A 907 4.35 8.73 37.72
CA SER A 907 3.59 7.55 37.31
C SER A 907 2.31 7.93 36.56
N PRO A 908 1.94 7.22 35.47
CA PRO A 908 0.73 7.54 34.69
C PRO A 908 -0.58 7.50 35.50
N LEU A 909 -0.65 6.70 36.57
CA LEU A 909 -1.82 6.54 37.45
C LEU A 909 -1.89 7.57 38.58
N SER A 910 -0.80 8.29 38.82
CA SER A 910 -0.69 9.34 39.82
C SER A 910 0.15 10.48 39.22
N PRO A 911 -0.40 11.16 38.20
CA PRO A 911 0.34 12.16 37.46
C PRO A 911 0.62 13.39 38.32
N GLU A 912 1.80 13.97 38.17
CA GLU A 912 2.17 15.24 38.76
C GLU A 912 2.34 16.26 37.63
N ILE A 913 1.88 17.50 37.84
CA ILE A 913 2.10 18.59 36.88
C ILE A 913 3.59 18.88 36.82
N ALA A 914 4.14 18.90 35.61
CA ALA A 914 5.55 19.18 35.38
C ALA A 914 5.89 20.59 35.85
N ALA A 915 7.00 20.76 36.58
CA ALA A 915 7.51 22.10 36.87
C ALA A 915 7.93 22.78 35.56
N PRO A 916 7.71 24.11 35.41
CA PRO A 916 8.14 24.85 34.24
C PRO A 916 9.66 24.70 34.06
N ASP A 917 10.08 24.48 32.82
CA ASP A 917 11.50 24.39 32.52
C ASP A 917 12.18 25.78 32.54
N ALA A 918 13.48 25.83 32.28
CA ALA A 918 14.24 27.09 32.33
C ALA A 918 13.74 28.14 31.31
N ALA A 919 13.21 27.72 30.17
CA ALA A 919 12.67 28.64 29.16
C ALA A 919 11.29 29.15 29.58
N ASP A 920 10.42 28.26 30.06
CA ASP A 920 9.08 28.64 30.54
C ASP A 920 9.16 29.52 31.80
N ALA A 921 10.12 29.25 32.69
CA ALA A 921 10.41 30.08 33.86
C ALA A 921 10.94 31.47 33.47
N ASP A 922 11.86 31.56 32.50
CA ASP A 922 12.36 32.84 31.99
C ASP A 922 11.23 33.64 31.30
N LEU A 923 10.34 32.97 30.56
CA LEU A 923 9.17 33.61 29.95
C LEU A 923 8.21 34.15 31.01
N ALA A 924 7.93 33.39 32.07
CA ALA A 924 7.12 33.85 33.19
C ALA A 924 7.75 35.08 33.88
N VAL A 925 9.06 35.10 34.04
CA VAL A 925 9.80 36.28 34.53
C VAL A 925 9.65 37.45 33.56
N ALA A 926 9.84 37.24 32.25
CA ALA A 926 9.69 38.28 31.23
C ALA A 926 8.28 38.89 31.24
N VAL A 927 7.24 38.07 31.43
CA VAL A 927 5.85 38.53 31.54
C VAL A 927 5.62 39.27 32.86
N SER A 928 6.15 38.80 33.99
CA SER A 928 6.01 39.52 35.26
C SER A 928 6.67 40.89 35.25
N ARG A 929 7.74 41.07 34.47
CA ARG A 929 8.40 42.38 34.28
C ARG A 929 7.51 43.38 33.54
N LEU A 930 6.56 42.94 32.72
CA LEU A 930 5.61 43.84 32.04
C LEU A 930 4.73 44.61 33.02
N THR A 931 4.50 44.08 34.22
CA THR A 931 3.64 44.71 35.24
C THR A 931 4.47 45.32 36.38
N VAL A 932 5.63 44.75 36.71
CA VAL A 932 6.43 45.16 37.89
C VAL A 932 7.68 45.99 37.54
N ALA A 933 8.30 45.79 36.39
CA ALA A 933 9.61 46.36 36.05
C ALA A 933 9.70 46.71 34.54
N ALA A 934 8.92 47.72 34.14
CA ALA A 934 8.71 48.10 32.75
C ALA A 934 10.00 48.31 31.91
N ASP A 935 11.05 48.90 32.50
CA ASP A 935 12.30 49.19 31.80
C ASP A 935 13.12 47.92 31.45
N GLU A 936 12.90 46.81 32.16
CA GLU A 936 13.57 45.52 31.91
C GLU A 936 12.74 44.55 31.06
N ALA A 937 11.47 44.88 30.79
CA ALA A 937 10.54 43.96 30.13
C ALA A 937 10.91 43.73 28.64
N VAL A 938 11.26 44.78 27.91
CA VAL A 938 11.58 44.67 26.47
C VAL A 938 12.83 43.82 26.20
N PRO A 939 13.98 44.02 26.87
CA PRO A 939 15.13 43.12 26.71
C PRO A 939 14.79 41.65 26.99
N ALA A 940 13.94 41.38 27.98
CA ALA A 940 13.47 40.03 28.29
C ALA A 940 12.54 39.47 27.20
N LEU A 941 11.64 40.26 26.61
CA LEU A 941 10.84 39.83 25.46
C LEU A 941 11.70 39.49 24.23
N LEU A 942 12.80 40.21 24.03
CA LEU A 942 13.74 39.96 22.92
C LEU A 942 14.50 38.64 23.07
N THR A 943 14.72 38.11 24.29
CA THR A 943 15.37 36.80 24.47
C THR A 943 14.51 35.67 23.91
N HIS A 944 13.19 35.80 23.98
CA HIS A 944 12.18 34.92 23.40
C HIS A 944 11.81 35.30 21.95
N GLY A 945 12.50 36.26 21.32
CA GLY A 945 12.22 36.69 19.96
C GLY A 945 10.79 37.25 19.77
N VAL A 946 10.20 37.84 20.82
CA VAL A 946 8.85 38.41 20.78
C VAL A 946 8.92 39.82 20.18
N ALA A 947 8.13 40.05 19.14
CA ALA A 947 8.01 41.37 18.51
C ALA A 947 6.66 42.05 18.75
N VAL A 948 5.63 41.26 19.09
CA VAL A 948 4.26 41.73 19.27
C VAL A 948 3.67 41.08 20.51
N VAL A 949 3.01 41.89 21.34
CA VAL A 949 2.22 41.43 22.48
C VAL A 949 0.74 41.67 22.15
N VAL A 950 -0.09 40.66 22.35
CA VAL A 950 -1.54 40.71 22.14
C VAL A 950 -2.24 40.39 23.45
N VAL A 951 -3.09 41.29 23.93
CA VAL A 951 -4.03 40.99 25.02
C VAL A 951 -5.33 40.51 24.38
N ALA A 952 -5.72 39.28 24.69
CA ALA A 952 -6.87 38.61 24.09
C ALA A 952 -8.17 39.39 24.33
N ASN A 953 -9.03 39.43 23.30
CA ASN A 953 -10.38 39.96 23.44
C ASN A 953 -11.24 39.00 24.30
N PRO A 954 -11.99 39.46 25.30
CA PRO A 954 -12.94 38.63 26.06
C PRO A 954 -13.94 37.84 25.21
N ASP A 955 -14.31 38.36 24.03
CA ASP A 955 -15.23 37.70 23.10
C ASP A 955 -14.53 36.72 22.14
N SER A 956 -13.23 36.46 22.32
CA SER A 956 -12.45 35.57 21.45
C SER A 956 -12.84 34.10 21.65
N THR A 957 -13.25 33.43 20.57
CA THR A 957 -13.52 31.98 20.58
C THR A 957 -12.24 31.14 20.59
N ALA A 958 -11.11 31.71 20.14
CA ALA A 958 -9.82 31.03 20.15
C ALA A 958 -9.09 31.13 21.50
N ARG A 959 -9.47 32.11 22.33
CA ARG A 959 -8.94 32.34 23.68
C ARG A 959 -10.09 32.72 24.61
N PRO A 960 -10.96 31.75 24.97
CA PRO A 960 -12.07 32.01 25.88
C PRO A 960 -11.56 32.29 27.30
N GLY A 961 -12.41 32.88 28.15
CA GLY A 961 -12.14 33.02 29.58
C GLY A 961 -11.39 34.29 30.00
N ALA A 962 -11.17 35.25 29.10
CA ALA A 962 -10.59 36.53 29.49
C ALA A 962 -11.57 37.37 30.31
N ASP A 963 -11.15 37.86 31.49
CA ASP A 963 -11.93 38.80 32.28
C ASP A 963 -11.82 40.22 31.67
N PRO A 964 -12.93 40.85 31.25
CA PRO A 964 -12.90 42.19 30.68
C PRO A 964 -12.25 43.24 31.60
N SER A 965 -12.43 43.10 32.92
CA SER A 965 -11.91 44.09 33.87
C SER A 965 -10.39 43.97 34.05
N ALA A 966 -9.89 42.74 34.23
CA ALA A 966 -8.47 42.44 34.25
C ALA A 966 -7.79 42.75 32.91
N ALA A 967 -8.46 42.52 31.78
CA ALA A 967 -7.96 42.89 30.45
C ALA A 967 -7.76 44.39 30.29
N ALA A 968 -8.69 45.21 30.78
CA ALA A 968 -8.55 46.66 30.75
C ALA A 968 -7.43 47.16 31.67
N ALA A 969 -7.27 46.55 32.85
CA ALA A 969 -6.19 46.88 33.78
C ALA A 969 -4.81 46.56 33.19
N LEU A 970 -4.63 45.34 32.68
CA LEU A 970 -3.39 44.92 32.02
C LEU A 970 -3.05 45.80 30.81
N ALA A 971 -4.05 46.17 30.01
CA ALA A 971 -3.84 47.07 28.87
C ALA A 971 -3.30 48.45 29.31
N ALA A 972 -3.75 48.99 30.44
CA ALA A 972 -3.26 50.26 30.97
C ALA A 972 -1.80 50.15 31.48
N GLU A 973 -1.42 49.01 32.07
CA GLU A 973 -0.05 48.74 32.49
C GLU A 973 0.91 48.62 31.29
N LEU A 974 0.49 47.93 30.23
CA LEU A 974 1.26 47.81 28.99
C LEU A 974 1.42 49.16 28.28
N ASP A 975 0.40 50.02 28.30
CA ASP A 975 0.48 51.39 27.76
C ASP A 975 1.51 52.27 28.51
N ALA A 976 1.78 51.97 29.79
CA ALA A 976 2.78 52.66 30.61
C ALA A 976 4.20 52.07 30.48
N THR A 977 4.36 50.94 29.78
CA THR A 977 5.63 50.22 29.69
C THR A 977 6.56 50.85 28.64
N ALA A 978 7.77 51.26 29.04
CA ALA A 978 8.75 51.83 28.13
C ALA A 978 9.16 50.81 27.04
N GLY A 979 9.15 51.26 25.78
CA GLY A 979 9.50 50.41 24.63
C GLY A 979 8.37 49.51 24.14
N LEU A 980 7.16 49.61 24.69
CA LEU A 980 5.94 49.10 24.06
C LEU A 980 5.14 50.25 23.44
N GLU A 981 4.68 50.06 22.20
CA GLU A 981 3.82 51.02 21.51
C GLU A 981 2.52 50.34 21.13
N LYS A 982 1.41 50.87 21.66
CA LYS A 982 0.07 50.40 21.29
C LYS A 982 -0.19 50.72 19.82
N VAL A 983 -0.44 49.68 19.03
CA VAL A 983 -0.69 49.81 17.60
C VAL A 983 -2.17 50.03 17.33
N THR A 984 -3.01 49.12 17.81
CA THR A 984 -4.47 49.17 17.61
C THR A 984 -5.19 48.20 18.55
N THR A 985 -6.50 48.37 18.65
CA THR A 985 -7.42 47.44 19.31
C THR A 985 -8.48 47.04 18.31
N ASN A 986 -8.66 45.75 18.08
CA ASN A 986 -9.62 45.20 17.12
C ASN A 986 -10.28 43.91 17.66
N ALA A 987 -10.99 43.19 16.80
CA ALA A 987 -11.66 41.95 17.18
C ALA A 987 -10.69 40.85 17.69
N SER A 988 -9.42 40.86 17.28
CA SER A 988 -8.39 39.94 17.75
C SER A 988 -7.91 40.26 19.18
N GLY A 989 -8.03 41.52 19.60
CA GLY A 989 -7.55 42.00 20.90
C GLY A 989 -6.89 43.37 20.83
N SER A 990 -6.23 43.77 21.92
CA SER A 990 -5.36 44.95 21.97
C SER A 990 -3.92 44.55 21.68
N ILE A 991 -3.20 45.38 20.93
CA ILE A 991 -1.92 44.99 20.31
C ILE A 991 -0.85 46.03 20.62
N TRP A 992 0.29 45.55 21.10
CA TRP A 992 1.50 46.34 21.34
C TRP A 992 2.64 45.81 20.48
N ARG A 993 3.35 46.74 19.84
CA ARG A 993 4.60 46.46 19.14
C ARG A 993 5.76 46.72 20.10
N VAL A 994 6.73 45.82 20.12
CA VAL A 994 7.99 46.03 20.83
C VAL A 994 8.86 47.00 20.01
N VAL A 995 9.09 48.20 20.54
CA VAL A 995 9.89 49.28 19.94
C VAL A 995 11.34 49.15 20.41
N ALA A 996 11.99 48.10 19.96
CA ALA A 996 13.43 47.91 20.00
C ALA A 996 13.89 47.39 18.61
N ASP A 997 15.20 47.30 18.35
CA ASP A 997 15.72 46.63 17.14
C ASP A 997 14.93 45.33 16.89
N VAL A 998 14.31 45.22 15.71
CA VAL A 998 13.31 44.21 15.36
C VAL A 998 13.64 42.84 15.96
N ALA A 999 12.75 42.25 16.78
CA ALA A 999 13.05 40.95 17.39
C ALA A 999 13.32 39.90 16.30
N ALA A 1000 14.37 39.10 16.47
CA ALA A 1000 14.73 38.03 15.54
C ALA A 1000 15.05 36.75 16.29
N ARG A 1001 14.61 35.63 15.72
CA ARG A 1001 14.80 34.28 16.28
C ARG A 1001 16.27 33.91 16.40
N ALA A 1002 17.10 34.30 15.42
CA ALA A 1002 18.53 34.02 15.40
C ALA A 1002 19.30 35.33 15.24
N ARG A 1003 20.32 35.52 16.10
CA ARG A 1003 21.09 36.77 16.19
C ARG A 1003 22.57 36.48 16.43
N VAL A 1004 23.42 37.39 15.97
CA VAL A 1004 24.83 37.46 16.34
C VAL A 1004 25.01 38.64 17.29
N LEU A 1005 25.52 38.36 18.48
CA LEU A 1005 25.70 39.34 19.55
C LEU A 1005 27.19 39.62 19.77
N GLU A 1006 27.51 40.88 20.07
CA GLU A 1006 28.81 41.30 20.60
C GLU A 1006 28.92 40.95 22.10
N ALA A 1007 30.10 41.13 22.69
CA ALA A 1007 30.36 40.81 24.11
C ALA A 1007 29.50 41.62 25.09
N ASP A 1008 28.99 42.79 24.69
CA ASP A 1008 28.08 43.63 25.47
C ASP A 1008 26.59 43.24 25.32
N GLY A 1009 26.29 42.20 24.55
CA GLY A 1009 24.94 41.70 24.28
C GLY A 1009 24.18 42.45 23.19
N THR A 1010 24.79 43.46 22.56
CA THR A 1010 24.18 44.19 21.43
C THR A 1010 24.30 43.42 20.12
N GLY A 1011 23.46 43.74 19.13
CA GLY A 1011 23.50 43.11 17.82
C GLY A 1011 24.78 43.46 17.05
N SER A 1012 25.47 42.45 16.52
CA SER A 1012 26.73 42.68 15.79
C SER A 1012 26.48 43.39 14.45
N PRO A 1013 27.15 44.52 14.16
CA PRO A 1013 27.08 45.18 12.85
C PRO A 1013 27.77 44.37 11.74
N ASN A 1014 28.55 43.35 12.12
CA ASN A 1014 29.32 42.50 11.22
C ASN A 1014 28.49 41.33 10.67
N VAL A 1015 27.23 41.59 10.34
CA VAL A 1015 26.29 40.65 9.71
C VAL A 1015 25.63 41.35 8.53
N VAL A 1016 25.61 40.71 7.37
CA VAL A 1016 24.94 41.28 6.18
C VAL A 1016 23.43 41.18 6.36
N VAL A 1017 22.78 42.33 6.50
CA VAL A 1017 21.33 42.43 6.62
C VAL A 1017 20.69 42.24 5.24
N THR A 1018 20.08 41.07 5.02
CA THR A 1018 19.50 40.67 3.72
C THR A 1018 18.05 41.10 3.52
N SER A 1019 17.37 41.54 4.59
CA SER A 1019 15.97 41.97 4.58
C SER A 1019 15.75 43.16 5.51
N ARG A 1020 14.76 44.00 5.19
CA ARG A 1020 14.39 45.17 6.02
C ARG A 1020 13.78 44.79 7.37
N ASP A 1021 13.29 43.56 7.49
CA ASP A 1021 12.65 43.06 8.71
C ASP A 1021 13.66 42.42 9.68
N LEU A 1022 14.96 42.45 9.37
CA LEU A 1022 16.01 41.93 10.25
C LEU A 1022 16.67 43.08 11.04
N PRO A 1023 16.89 42.92 12.35
CA PRO A 1023 17.66 43.86 13.15
C PRO A 1023 19.16 43.80 12.80
N VAL A 1024 19.93 44.73 13.37
CA VAL A 1024 21.39 44.61 13.40
C VAL A 1024 21.78 43.28 14.08
N GLY A 1025 22.66 42.52 13.43
CA GLY A 1025 23.05 41.18 13.86
C GLY A 1025 22.02 40.08 13.60
N GLY A 1026 20.85 40.39 13.02
CA GLY A 1026 19.79 39.42 12.76
C GLY A 1026 20.10 38.46 11.59
N LEU A 1027 19.70 37.20 11.74
CA LEU A 1027 19.85 36.15 10.73
C LEU A 1027 18.49 35.70 10.19
N THR A 1028 18.45 35.40 8.89
CA THR A 1028 17.24 34.84 8.25
C THR A 1028 16.94 33.49 8.86
N SER A 1029 15.69 33.31 9.30
CA SER A 1029 15.24 32.13 10.05
C SER A 1029 14.09 31.42 9.34
N GLY A 1030 14.05 30.10 9.46
CA GLY A 1030 12.94 29.22 9.07
C GLY A 1030 12.47 28.38 10.26
N VAL A 1031 11.96 27.16 10.04
CA VAL A 1031 11.54 26.25 11.13
C VAL A 1031 12.76 25.54 11.75
N VAL A 1032 13.54 24.84 10.92
CA VAL A 1032 14.70 24.04 11.34
C VAL A 1032 16.03 24.55 10.81
N GLN A 1033 16.01 25.72 10.16
CA GLN A 1033 17.18 26.35 9.55
C GLN A 1033 17.22 27.83 9.91
N ALA A 1034 18.42 28.38 10.04
CA ALA A 1034 18.67 29.81 10.10
C ALA A 1034 20.07 30.10 9.52
N GLY A 1035 20.31 31.32 9.05
CA GLY A 1035 21.62 31.64 8.47
C GLY A 1035 21.72 33.01 7.85
N GLY A 1036 22.94 33.35 7.45
CA GLY A 1036 23.28 34.65 6.87
C GLY A 1036 24.78 34.78 6.62
N GLU A 1037 25.16 35.85 5.93
CA GLU A 1037 26.56 36.16 5.68
C GLU A 1037 27.17 36.94 6.85
N ILE A 1038 28.28 36.43 7.36
CA ILE A 1038 29.01 36.98 8.50
C ILE A 1038 30.24 37.71 7.99
N LEU A 1039 30.42 38.96 8.42
CA LEU A 1039 31.61 39.75 8.16
C LEU A 1039 32.64 39.54 9.28
N SER A 1040 33.91 39.76 8.95
CA SER A 1040 35.02 39.67 9.91
C SER A 1040 34.87 40.72 11.00
N GLY A 1041 34.91 40.31 12.26
CA GLY A 1041 34.93 41.19 13.44
C GLY A 1041 36.26 41.10 14.19
N GLU A 1042 36.62 42.14 14.95
CA GLU A 1042 37.88 42.19 15.71
C GLU A 1042 37.82 41.43 17.05
N ALA A 1043 36.62 41.15 17.55
CA ALA A 1043 36.36 40.46 18.81
C ALA A 1043 35.58 39.16 18.60
N ASP A 1044 35.61 38.31 19.63
CA ASP A 1044 34.76 37.12 19.71
C ASP A 1044 33.29 37.54 19.87
N ARG A 1045 32.42 36.88 19.10
CA ARG A 1045 30.98 37.13 19.06
C ARG A 1045 30.23 35.85 19.38
N THR A 1046 28.95 35.96 19.71
CA THR A 1046 28.11 34.80 20.02
C THR A 1046 26.94 34.74 19.05
N VAL A 1047 26.77 33.61 18.38
CA VAL A 1047 25.55 33.31 17.61
C VAL A 1047 24.54 32.72 18.58
N VAL A 1048 23.41 33.38 18.79
CA VAL A 1048 22.34 32.93 19.70
C VAL A 1048 21.08 32.62 18.88
N LEU A 1049 20.49 31.48 19.18
CA LEU A 1049 19.20 31.04 18.66
C LEU A 1049 18.21 31.03 19.83
N ALA A 1050 17.10 31.75 19.72
CA ALA A 1050 16.04 31.84 20.72
C ALA A 1050 15.22 30.54 20.80
N GLU A 1051 15.86 29.38 20.81
CA GLU A 1051 15.26 28.06 20.92
C GLU A 1051 15.87 27.32 22.11
N ARG A 1052 15.09 26.41 22.73
CA ARG A 1052 15.62 25.50 23.74
C ARG A 1052 16.91 24.83 23.26
N ALA A 1053 17.94 24.86 24.11
CA ALA A 1053 19.20 24.21 23.84
C ALA A 1053 19.00 22.70 23.63
N ASP A 1054 19.53 22.17 22.53
CA ASP A 1054 19.47 20.74 22.20
C ASP A 1054 20.69 20.36 21.33
N PRO A 1055 21.35 19.22 21.60
CA PRO A 1055 22.52 18.78 20.85
C PRO A 1055 22.28 18.55 19.35
N GLY A 1056 21.03 18.44 18.91
CA GLY A 1056 20.66 18.33 17.49
C GLY A 1056 20.86 19.63 16.70
N TRP A 1057 20.98 20.79 17.36
CA TRP A 1057 21.28 22.05 16.69
C TRP A 1057 22.77 22.17 16.34
N VAL A 1058 23.05 22.39 15.05
CA VAL A 1058 24.41 22.51 14.53
C VAL A 1058 24.55 23.78 13.71
N ALA A 1059 25.54 24.62 14.05
CA ALA A 1059 25.95 25.76 13.26
C ALA A 1059 27.25 25.46 12.50
N ARG A 1060 27.30 25.84 11.22
CA ARG A 1060 28.47 25.71 10.34
C ARG A 1060 28.79 27.05 9.68
N LEU A 1061 30.06 27.43 9.68
CA LEU A 1061 30.58 28.58 8.93
C LEU A 1061 31.44 28.05 7.77
N ASP A 1062 31.02 28.27 6.52
CA ASP A 1062 31.68 27.74 5.31
C ASP A 1062 31.97 26.22 5.39
N GLY A 1063 31.09 25.48 6.05
CA GLY A 1063 31.19 24.03 6.24
C GLY A 1063 31.95 23.58 7.50
N VAL A 1064 32.59 24.48 8.23
CA VAL A 1064 33.27 24.18 9.51
C VAL A 1064 32.28 24.33 10.66
N THR A 1065 32.13 23.29 11.48
CA THR A 1065 31.23 23.31 12.64
C THR A 1065 31.75 24.24 13.74
N LEU A 1066 30.88 25.11 14.24
CA LEU A 1066 31.18 26.00 15.37
C LEU A 1066 31.02 25.27 16.71
N GLU A 1067 31.75 25.73 17.73
CA GLU A 1067 31.66 25.17 19.08
C GLU A 1067 30.32 25.59 19.73
N PRO A 1068 29.47 24.62 20.14
CA PRO A 1068 28.20 24.91 20.79
C PRO A 1068 28.40 25.39 22.22
N VAL A 1069 27.69 26.44 22.61
CA VAL A 1069 27.62 26.98 23.96
C VAL A 1069 26.14 27.15 24.33
N THR A 1070 25.80 27.08 25.61
CA THR A 1070 24.45 27.37 26.09
C THR A 1070 24.44 28.72 26.78
N THR A 1071 23.54 29.61 26.36
CA THR A 1071 23.33 30.91 27.01
C THR A 1071 21.97 30.90 27.68
N ASP A 1072 21.94 30.80 29.01
CA ASP A 1072 20.73 30.58 29.80
C ASP A 1072 20.04 29.26 29.39
N TRP A 1073 18.86 29.34 28.76
CA TRP A 1073 18.12 28.21 28.19
C TRP A 1073 18.31 28.07 26.66
N ARG A 1074 18.94 29.06 26.02
CA ARG A 1074 19.03 29.21 24.55
C ARG A 1074 20.22 28.47 23.98
N GLN A 1075 20.05 27.91 22.78
CA GLN A 1075 21.17 27.39 22.00
C GLN A 1075 22.06 28.53 21.48
N ALA A 1076 23.37 28.42 21.68
CA ALA A 1076 24.34 29.39 21.17
C ALA A 1076 25.60 28.70 20.59
N TRP A 1077 26.45 29.49 19.94
CA TRP A 1077 27.75 29.07 19.42
C TRP A 1077 28.76 30.22 19.50
N THR A 1078 30.03 29.89 19.78
CA THR A 1078 31.11 30.88 19.72
C THR A 1078 31.50 31.17 18.28
N LEU A 1079 31.61 32.45 17.93
CA LEU A 1079 32.11 32.93 16.65
C LEU A 1079 33.45 33.67 16.89
N PRO A 1080 34.60 33.05 16.55
CA PRO A 1080 35.91 33.62 16.83
C PRO A 1080 36.16 34.96 16.11
N ALA A 1081 37.03 35.79 16.70
CA ALA A 1081 37.58 36.98 16.05
C ALA A 1081 38.18 36.63 14.68
N GLY A 1082 37.93 37.49 13.68
CA GLY A 1082 38.37 37.28 12.30
C GLY A 1082 37.54 36.30 11.46
N ALA A 1083 36.56 35.62 12.04
CA ALA A 1083 35.70 34.69 11.30
C ALA A 1083 34.72 35.44 10.37
N SER A 1084 34.68 35.04 9.10
CA SER A 1084 33.78 35.56 8.06
C SER A 1084 33.37 34.42 7.12
N GLY A 1085 32.19 34.51 6.51
CA GLY A 1085 31.69 33.48 5.58
C GLY A 1085 30.18 33.31 5.65
N GLN A 1086 29.67 32.23 5.05
CA GLN A 1086 28.26 31.87 5.11
C GLN A 1086 27.98 31.00 6.35
N LEU A 1087 27.13 31.50 7.24
CA LEU A 1087 26.67 30.79 8.42
C LEU A 1087 25.38 30.04 8.12
N GLU A 1088 25.38 28.73 8.38
CA GLU A 1088 24.22 27.86 8.26
C GLU A 1088 23.97 27.13 9.59
N ILE A 1089 22.83 27.40 10.20
CA ILE A 1089 22.31 26.74 11.40
C ILE A 1089 21.23 25.76 10.94
N SER A 1090 21.30 24.52 11.40
CA SER A 1090 20.30 23.50 11.08
C SER A 1090 20.09 22.54 12.25
N TYR A 1091 18.87 22.02 12.38
CA TYR A 1091 18.57 20.94 13.32
C TYR A 1091 18.66 19.58 12.62
N VAL A 1092 19.46 18.66 13.17
CA VAL A 1092 19.71 17.34 12.59
C VAL A 1092 19.37 16.24 13.58
N ASP A 1093 18.41 15.39 13.22
CA ASP A 1093 18.13 14.13 13.94
C ASP A 1093 18.68 12.94 13.11
N PRO A 1094 19.71 12.22 13.61
CA PRO A 1094 20.34 11.12 12.89
C PRO A 1094 19.42 9.89 12.71
N VAL A 1095 18.38 9.74 13.54
CA VAL A 1095 17.42 8.63 13.50
C VAL A 1095 16.25 8.97 12.57
N ARG A 1096 15.87 10.25 12.46
CA ARG A 1096 14.71 10.66 11.64
C ARG A 1096 14.86 10.30 10.17
N THR A 1097 15.97 10.66 9.53
CA THR A 1097 16.17 10.43 8.09
C THR A 1097 16.03 8.96 7.68
N PRO A 1098 16.75 7.99 8.30
CA PRO A 1098 16.57 6.59 7.94
C PRO A 1098 15.15 6.10 8.23
N TRP A 1099 14.49 6.63 9.25
CA TRP A 1099 13.11 6.24 9.54
C TRP A 1099 12.09 6.78 8.53
N VAL A 1100 12.28 7.99 8.02
CA VAL A 1100 11.48 8.52 6.90
C VAL A 1100 11.61 7.61 5.68
N VAL A 1101 12.81 7.09 5.39
CA VAL A 1101 13.00 6.09 4.33
C VAL A 1101 12.22 4.81 4.61
N VAL A 1102 12.24 4.30 5.86
CA VAL A 1102 11.44 3.14 6.28
C VAL A 1102 9.95 3.40 6.10
N GLN A 1103 9.44 4.56 6.52
CA GLN A 1103 8.05 4.98 6.35
C GLN A 1103 7.64 4.99 4.88
N ILE A 1104 8.42 5.65 4.01
CA ILE A 1104 8.16 5.72 2.57
C ILE A 1104 8.12 4.32 1.94
N VAL A 1105 9.10 3.47 2.27
CA VAL A 1105 9.19 2.12 1.72
C VAL A 1105 8.04 1.24 2.20
N VAL A 1106 7.77 1.20 3.51
CA VAL A 1106 6.74 0.34 4.09
C VAL A 1106 5.34 0.77 3.65
N LEU A 1107 5.02 2.07 3.75
CA LEU A 1107 3.71 2.59 3.34
C LEU A 1107 3.52 2.49 1.82
N GLY A 1108 4.55 2.80 1.04
CA GLY A 1108 4.53 2.67 -0.42
C GLY A 1108 4.33 1.22 -0.89
N LEU A 1109 5.06 0.25 -0.32
CA LEU A 1109 4.88 -1.17 -0.63
C LEU A 1109 3.49 -1.66 -0.21
N THR A 1110 3.00 -1.24 0.96
CA THR A 1110 1.67 -1.60 1.45
C THR A 1110 0.58 -1.04 0.53
N LEU A 1111 0.71 0.21 0.08
CA LEU A 1111 -0.18 0.82 -0.91
C LEU A 1111 -0.19 0.05 -2.22
N LEU A 1112 0.98 -0.31 -2.76
CA LEU A 1112 1.10 -1.12 -3.97
C LEU A 1112 0.44 -2.50 -3.82
N LEU A 1113 0.59 -3.14 -2.66
CA LEU A 1113 -0.05 -4.42 -2.35
C LEU A 1113 -1.57 -4.31 -2.23
N ALA A 1114 -2.06 -3.20 -1.65
CA ALA A 1114 -3.48 -2.92 -1.45
C ALA A 1114 -4.23 -2.72 -2.78
N LEU A 1115 -3.53 -2.33 -3.85
CA LEU A 1115 -4.13 -2.13 -5.17
C LEU A 1115 -4.89 -3.41 -5.63
N PRO A 1116 -6.09 -3.24 -6.23
CA PRO A 1116 -6.93 -4.33 -6.70
C PRO A 1116 -6.41 -4.99 -8.00
N ALA A 1117 -5.08 -5.07 -8.17
CA ALA A 1117 -4.46 -5.78 -9.27
C ALA A 1117 -4.60 -7.30 -9.07
N ARG A 1118 -5.05 -7.98 -10.13
CA ARG A 1118 -5.34 -9.42 -10.10
C ARG A 1118 -4.03 -10.21 -10.13
N ARG A 1119 -3.97 -11.29 -9.34
CA ARG A 1119 -2.93 -12.31 -9.47
C ARG A 1119 -3.06 -12.95 -10.84
N ARG A 1120 -2.05 -12.83 -11.69
CA ARG A 1120 -2.02 -13.58 -12.94
C ARG A 1120 -1.88 -15.06 -12.60
N THR A 1121 -2.67 -15.92 -13.23
CA THR A 1121 -2.40 -17.36 -13.15
C THR A 1121 -1.03 -17.64 -13.79
N PRO A 1122 -0.35 -18.75 -13.44
CA PRO A 1122 0.91 -19.13 -14.08
C PRO A 1122 0.80 -19.14 -15.62
N GLU A 1123 -0.38 -19.50 -16.11
CA GLU A 1123 -0.82 -19.44 -17.52
C GLU A 1123 -0.85 -17.97 -18.05
N GLU A 1124 -1.39 -17.00 -17.29
CA GLU A 1124 -1.47 -15.58 -17.67
C GLU A 1124 -0.11 -14.82 -17.67
N VAL A 1125 0.98 -15.43 -17.18
CA VAL A 1125 2.33 -14.82 -17.14
C VAL A 1125 3.15 -15.08 -18.41
N VAL A 1126 2.73 -16.07 -19.21
CA VAL A 1126 3.32 -16.48 -20.49
C VAL A 1126 3.09 -15.43 -21.57
#